data_AF-A0A1A0RI38-F1
#
_entry.id   AF-A0A1A0RI38-F1
#
_cell.length_a   1.000
_cell.length_b   1.000
_cell.length_c   1.000
_cell.angle_alpha   90.00
_cell.angle_beta   90.00
_cell.angle_gamma   90.00
#
_symmetry.space_group_name_H-M   'P 1'
#
loop_
_entity.id
_entity.type
_entity.pdbx_description
1 polymer ?
#
loop_
_entity_poly.entity_id
_entity_poly.type
_entity_poly.pdbx_seq_one_letter_code
_entity_poly.pdbx_strand_id
1 'polypeptide(L)'
;MVFALVIASAAWLGVPTAHADYGAYGECTTGFALPGFDATEVAPQDKTTEYRYPGLDVGLEEVEEPSKDELDDLKNEGLPGGTENHMLIAWRNHIAKRTSAGGKPMAFGRWKANYITVIKNRRVGPAFEDFLWNELWKLTDSGSAGWIKGSKIDPGILPNGPVFDITNVDNKIPKRLWTIVEAKSGDSLSSHARNQFKEHVKMAGQTGSSLVMMFGKLPSPATQRWIKRTLDQLRNDNAAMPTAVCVKYWPTKAVPEDPGGPGGPGGAASLPLPLGDAPDSPEDEAVRDEIEVALDQPANPTQQPAPPAPAQQPKPAPIEVQAGPAPAPQLQPAQPPMPRQQPAPQQRPMPAPAVPAPAAPQAPAAPPPPIVVPVPAPVPVPVPAAPIPVPVPVPVPVPVPVPVPAAPAPVAPAPAAPAPAVPAPQQAPLAPAAPAIGYGGIDFSTLELRYVTDTVAGKPAMQYAFRASATSDDAPSYGGQRNAQMAMDAFYVWMALSPDKFWVNLNPTEPDRVIDQEFGKTQAGQVLLEADLEMKEVSGRLQRDDTPLGKRFEDALRGTDKCFLGRRQWIEPTPATVREDGDQLYIIDAPLTVKLGLENSDISPNQSCDGQDPAITAENGKLYQDMIMPAVVEAINHDPEFADLRRVYASRIAAEWYRKRNADKPTQYADVIDSGNVAAWTVPWNSREVFDRYVYSYTHAKPTFSWKTQEGDRTWTRGRSWGGVDFSKIELKDVGEQEFKTKYASIATAAGPSIVGPVEQQSGDQIWIGDIITSVPLNQIWPQQPTSWTPYEIPHPATSKPYFYLLVTLPVAAWLATGGVLWWRRRKAGNGG
;
A
#
# COMPACT_ATOMS: atom_id res chain seq x y z
N MET A 1 -49.26 1.30 53.24
CA MET A 1 -47.81 1.05 53.09
C MET A 1 -47.67 -0.37 52.54
N VAL A 2 -47.37 -0.63 51.27
CA VAL A 2 -46.45 0.03 50.35
C VAL A 2 -47.15 0.24 49.00
N PHE A 3 -47.82 1.39 48.89
CA PHE A 3 -48.19 2.04 47.63
C PHE A 3 -46.93 2.83 47.21
N ALA A 4 -45.98 2.19 46.51
CA ALA A 4 -44.79 2.90 46.00
C ALA A 4 -43.96 2.16 44.91
N LEU A 5 -44.32 0.96 44.44
CA LEU A 5 -43.45 0.22 43.52
C LEU A 5 -44.20 -0.51 42.37
N VAL A 6 -45.21 0.14 41.80
CA VAL A 6 -45.91 -0.33 40.57
C VAL A 6 -45.80 0.70 39.44
N ILE A 7 -45.11 1.83 39.66
CA ILE A 7 -44.77 2.81 38.61
C ILE A 7 -43.24 2.91 38.51
N ALA A 8 -42.60 1.85 38.01
CA ALA A 8 -41.16 1.87 37.67
C ALA A 8 -40.72 0.78 36.67
N SER A 9 -41.61 -0.12 36.21
CA SER A 9 -41.18 -1.28 35.40
C SER A 9 -41.89 -1.38 34.04
N ALA A 10 -42.63 -0.36 33.61
CA ALA A 10 -43.32 -0.31 32.32
C ALA A 10 -42.74 0.74 31.35
N ALA A 11 -41.44 1.04 31.47
CA ALA A 11 -40.73 1.97 30.58
C ALA A 11 -39.49 1.37 29.90
N TRP A 12 -39.31 0.06 29.94
CA TRP A 12 -38.20 -0.63 29.25
C TRP A 12 -38.73 -1.81 28.43
N LEU A 13 -39.62 -1.49 27.49
CA LEU A 13 -39.72 -2.22 26.23
C LEU A 13 -39.24 -1.26 25.12
N GLY A 14 -38.03 -0.75 25.30
CA GLY A 14 -37.23 -0.32 24.16
C GLY A 14 -36.78 -1.59 23.45
N VAL A 15 -37.37 -1.85 22.29
CA VAL A 15 -36.83 -2.77 21.29
C VAL A 15 -35.31 -2.51 21.19
N PRO A 16 -34.44 -3.53 21.09
CA PRO A 16 -33.07 -3.27 20.71
C PRO A 16 -33.09 -2.83 19.25
N THR A 17 -33.18 -1.52 19.01
CA THR A 17 -32.67 -0.92 17.78
C THR A 17 -31.17 -1.16 17.84
N ALA A 18 -30.70 -2.14 17.07
CA ALA A 18 -29.29 -2.25 16.74
C ALA A 18 -28.93 -0.94 16.01
N HIS A 19 -28.45 0.06 16.74
CA HIS A 19 -28.03 1.32 16.17
C HIS A 19 -26.73 1.06 15.40
N ALA A 20 -26.77 1.38 14.12
CA ALA A 20 -25.71 1.17 13.14
C ALA A 20 -24.36 1.73 13.61
N ASP A 21 -23.29 0.95 13.41
CA ASP A 21 -21.88 1.31 13.66
C ASP A 21 -21.38 2.52 12.85
N TYR A 22 -22.24 3.15 12.04
CA TYR A 22 -21.96 4.32 11.21
C TYR A 22 -22.87 5.54 11.48
N GLY A 23 -23.65 5.55 12.57
CA GLY A 23 -24.38 6.74 13.05
C GLY A 23 -25.70 7.07 12.35
N ALA A 24 -26.21 6.18 11.49
CA ALA A 24 -27.57 6.29 10.96
C ALA A 24 -28.62 6.21 12.06
N TYR A 25 -29.71 6.95 11.86
CA TYR A 25 -30.80 7.04 12.83
C TYR A 25 -32.11 7.40 12.14
N GLY A 26 -33.21 7.10 12.83
CA GLY A 26 -34.55 7.31 12.30
C GLY A 26 -34.91 6.33 11.18
N GLU A 27 -36.11 6.49 10.64
CA GLU A 27 -36.56 5.73 9.47
C GLU A 27 -36.69 6.68 8.28
N CYS A 28 -36.01 6.38 7.17
CA CYS A 28 -36.19 7.12 5.92
C CYS A 28 -37.45 6.62 5.20
N THR A 29 -38.62 6.84 5.80
CA THR A 29 -39.91 6.50 5.22
C THR A 29 -40.27 7.51 4.14
N THR A 30 -40.15 7.12 2.87
CA THR A 30 -40.30 8.07 1.75
C THR A 30 -41.67 7.99 1.06
N GLY A 31 -42.57 7.12 1.56
CA GLY A 31 -43.87 6.83 0.93
C GLY A 31 -43.78 6.01 -0.36
N PHE A 32 -42.57 5.68 -0.78
CA PHE A 32 -42.23 4.87 -1.94
C PHE A 32 -41.11 3.88 -1.55
N ALA A 33 -41.04 2.71 -2.17
CA ALA A 33 -39.93 1.80 -1.89
C ALA A 33 -38.67 2.32 -2.59
N LEU A 34 -37.62 2.63 -1.83
CA LEU A 34 -36.27 2.85 -2.36
C LEU A 34 -35.42 1.61 -2.05
N PRO A 35 -35.44 0.58 -2.93
CA PRO A 35 -34.55 -0.58 -2.85
C PRO A 35 -33.09 -0.18 -2.61
N GLY A 36 -32.44 -0.89 -1.70
CA GLY A 36 -31.06 -0.66 -1.27
C GLY A 36 -30.79 -1.47 0.00
N PHE A 37 -29.62 -2.09 0.08
CA PHE A 37 -29.15 -2.78 1.28
C PHE A 37 -28.65 -1.75 2.29
N ASP A 38 -28.84 -2.03 3.58
CA ASP A 38 -28.26 -1.21 4.64
C ASP A 38 -26.73 -1.31 4.58
N ALA A 39 -25.99 -0.23 4.88
CA ALA A 39 -24.53 -0.28 4.84
C ALA A 39 -23.88 -1.23 5.87
N THR A 40 -24.65 -1.79 6.81
CA THR A 40 -24.20 -2.90 7.69
C THR A 40 -24.45 -4.28 7.09
N GLU A 41 -25.21 -4.38 6.02
CA GLU A 41 -25.59 -5.65 5.40
C GLU A 41 -24.65 -6.00 4.25
N VAL A 42 -24.38 -7.29 4.07
CA VAL A 42 -23.68 -7.79 2.88
C VAL A 42 -24.73 -8.23 1.86
N ALA A 43 -24.75 -7.55 0.71
CA ALA A 43 -25.68 -7.81 -0.37
C ALA A 43 -25.37 -9.17 -1.03
N PRO A 44 -26.38 -9.95 -1.41
CA PRO A 44 -26.19 -11.17 -2.19
C PRO A 44 -25.48 -10.88 -3.53
N GLN A 45 -24.52 -11.73 -3.91
CA GLN A 45 -23.68 -11.50 -5.10
C GLN A 45 -24.48 -11.45 -6.42
N ASP A 46 -25.61 -12.16 -6.50
CA ASP A 46 -26.53 -12.17 -7.66
C ASP A 46 -27.25 -10.83 -7.87
N LYS A 47 -27.08 -9.87 -6.96
CA LYS A 47 -27.68 -8.53 -7.05
C LYS A 47 -26.78 -7.48 -7.71
N THR A 48 -25.55 -7.83 -8.10
CA THR A 48 -24.68 -6.92 -8.84
C THR A 48 -25.28 -6.59 -10.20
N THR A 49 -25.57 -5.31 -10.43
CA THR A 49 -26.20 -4.83 -11.68
C THR A 49 -25.23 -3.99 -12.48
N GLU A 50 -25.10 -4.24 -13.78
CA GLU A 50 -24.32 -3.38 -14.66
C GLU A 50 -25.15 -2.16 -15.10
N TYR A 51 -24.55 -0.98 -15.13
CA TYR A 51 -25.13 0.22 -15.75
C TYR A 51 -24.14 0.83 -16.73
N ARG A 52 -24.67 1.52 -17.73
CA ARG A 52 -23.87 2.05 -18.84
C ARG A 52 -23.55 3.53 -18.66
N TYR A 53 -22.36 3.95 -19.07
CA TYR A 53 -21.94 5.36 -19.10
C TYR A 53 -21.24 5.70 -20.43
N PRO A 54 -21.26 6.95 -20.90
CA PRO A 54 -20.59 7.33 -22.15
C PRO A 54 -19.07 7.04 -22.13
N GLY A 55 -18.59 6.19 -23.04
CA GLY A 55 -17.17 5.83 -23.18
C GLY A 55 -16.30 6.97 -23.74
N LEU A 56 -14.99 6.96 -23.44
CA LEU A 56 -14.04 7.96 -23.96
C LEU A 56 -13.91 7.92 -25.48
N ASP A 57 -13.44 9.01 -26.09
CA ASP A 57 -13.09 9.01 -27.51
C ASP A 57 -11.99 7.98 -27.81
N VAL A 58 -12.12 7.30 -28.95
CA VAL A 58 -11.14 6.34 -29.44
C VAL A 58 -9.80 7.05 -29.68
N GLY A 59 -8.69 6.49 -29.21
CA GLY A 59 -7.37 7.07 -29.41
C GLY A 59 -6.90 8.01 -28.31
N LEU A 60 -7.77 8.37 -27.34
CA LEU A 60 -7.43 9.36 -26.30
C LEU A 60 -6.29 8.88 -25.39
N GLU A 61 -6.21 7.58 -25.11
CA GLU A 61 -5.14 6.99 -24.29
C GLU A 61 -3.80 6.97 -25.04
N GLU A 62 -3.82 6.99 -26.38
CA GLU A 62 -2.66 6.90 -27.27
C GLU A 62 -2.06 8.26 -27.66
N VAL A 63 -2.74 9.38 -27.37
CA VAL A 63 -2.26 10.73 -27.73
C VAL A 63 -0.87 11.00 -27.16
N GLU A 64 0.06 11.46 -28.01
CA GLU A 64 1.43 11.85 -27.62
C GLU A 64 1.49 13.31 -27.13
N GLU A 65 2.60 13.70 -26.50
CA GLU A 65 2.75 15.07 -25.99
C GLU A 65 2.81 16.07 -27.16
N PRO A 66 1.90 17.06 -27.22
CA PRO A 66 1.86 18.02 -28.31
C PRO A 66 3.03 19.00 -28.22
N SER A 67 3.50 19.45 -29.38
CA SER A 67 4.42 20.57 -29.48
C SER A 67 3.78 21.89 -29.04
N LYS A 68 4.62 22.87 -28.73
CA LYS A 68 4.14 24.20 -28.34
C LYS A 68 3.32 24.86 -29.46
N ASP A 69 3.76 24.71 -30.70
CA ASP A 69 3.07 25.30 -31.86
C ASP A 69 1.68 24.69 -32.04
N GLU A 70 1.55 23.37 -31.88
CA GLU A 70 0.25 22.68 -31.89
C GLU A 70 -0.67 23.19 -30.78
N LEU A 71 -0.14 23.43 -29.56
CA LEU A 71 -0.93 23.99 -28.47
C LEU A 71 -1.34 25.45 -28.71
N ASP A 72 -0.48 26.26 -29.32
CA ASP A 72 -0.74 27.67 -29.60
C ASP A 72 -1.83 27.82 -30.70
N ASP A 73 -1.92 26.87 -31.63
CA ASP A 73 -2.93 26.82 -32.69
C ASP A 73 -4.31 26.31 -32.22
N LEU A 74 -4.41 25.70 -31.02
CA LEU A 74 -5.69 25.18 -30.49
C LEU A 74 -6.70 26.30 -30.21
N LYS A 75 -7.88 26.19 -30.82
CA LYS A 75 -9.01 27.08 -30.52
C LYS A 75 -9.68 26.69 -29.21
N ASN A 76 -10.04 27.68 -28.39
CA ASN A 76 -10.87 27.47 -27.20
C ASN A 76 -12.31 27.21 -27.64
N GLU A 77 -12.60 25.99 -28.03
CA GLU A 77 -13.95 25.52 -28.35
C GLU A 77 -14.56 24.85 -27.12
N GLY A 78 -15.86 25.06 -26.89
CA GLY A 78 -16.61 24.44 -25.80
C GLY A 78 -16.88 22.96 -26.08
N LEU A 79 -15.81 22.16 -26.17
CA LEU A 79 -15.89 20.73 -26.47
C LEU A 79 -16.18 19.93 -25.20
N PRO A 80 -16.92 18.81 -25.30
CA PRO A 80 -17.16 17.96 -24.15
C PRO A 80 -15.85 17.34 -23.64
N GLY A 81 -15.74 17.24 -22.31
CA GLY A 81 -14.62 16.54 -21.67
C GLY A 81 -14.54 15.09 -22.12
N GLY A 82 -13.32 14.60 -22.34
CA GLY A 82 -13.04 13.26 -22.88
C GLY A 82 -12.86 13.17 -24.39
N THR A 83 -12.76 14.32 -25.07
CA THR A 83 -12.25 14.44 -26.44
C THR A 83 -10.76 14.79 -26.44
N GLU A 84 -10.04 14.45 -27.52
CA GLU A 84 -8.62 14.79 -27.69
C GLU A 84 -8.39 16.30 -27.60
N ASN A 85 -9.14 17.10 -28.36
CA ASN A 85 -9.00 18.55 -28.35
C ASN A 85 -9.26 19.16 -26.96
N HIS A 86 -10.27 18.69 -26.22
CA HIS A 86 -10.50 19.17 -24.85
C HIS A 86 -9.31 18.82 -23.94
N MET A 87 -8.74 17.62 -24.08
CA MET A 87 -7.55 17.22 -23.32
C MET A 87 -6.35 18.12 -23.64
N LEU A 88 -6.09 18.40 -24.92
CA LEU A 88 -4.98 19.26 -25.33
C LEU A 88 -5.16 20.72 -24.85
N ILE A 89 -6.40 21.24 -24.87
CA ILE A 89 -6.73 22.55 -24.29
C ILE A 89 -6.49 22.56 -22.78
N ALA A 90 -6.95 21.52 -22.07
CA ALA A 90 -6.73 21.38 -20.64
C ALA A 90 -5.23 21.26 -20.29
N TRP A 91 -4.46 20.55 -21.12
CA TRP A 91 -3.01 20.42 -20.99
C TRP A 91 -2.29 21.76 -21.16
N ARG A 92 -2.64 22.52 -22.20
CA ARG A 92 -2.14 23.89 -22.40
C ARG A 92 -2.42 24.78 -21.19
N ASN A 93 -3.64 24.71 -20.65
CA ASN A 93 -4.05 25.51 -19.49
C ASN A 93 -3.25 25.12 -18.23
N HIS A 94 -2.99 23.81 -18.04
CA HIS A 94 -2.14 23.31 -16.97
C HIS A 94 -0.71 23.86 -17.08
N ILE A 95 -0.08 23.77 -18.26
CA ILE A 95 1.24 24.34 -18.51
C ILE A 95 1.27 25.83 -18.18
N ALA A 96 0.31 26.60 -18.70
CA ALA A 96 0.24 28.04 -18.49
C ALA A 96 0.10 28.40 -17.00
N LYS A 97 -0.77 27.69 -16.27
CA LYS A 97 -0.99 27.90 -14.84
C LYS A 97 0.26 27.57 -14.02
N ARG A 98 0.90 26.43 -14.26
CA ARG A 98 2.12 26.01 -13.54
C ARG A 98 3.30 26.94 -13.81
N THR A 99 3.49 27.33 -15.07
CA THR A 99 4.55 28.25 -15.47
C THR A 99 4.34 29.63 -14.84
N SER A 100 3.10 30.13 -14.81
CA SER A 100 2.77 31.42 -14.17
C SER A 100 3.01 31.42 -12.65
N ALA A 101 2.92 30.25 -12.01
CA ALA A 101 3.25 30.07 -10.60
C ALA A 101 4.76 29.83 -10.34
N GLY A 102 5.61 29.87 -11.38
CA GLY A 102 7.04 29.59 -11.28
C GLY A 102 7.40 28.10 -11.11
N GLY A 103 6.43 27.20 -11.31
CA GLY A 103 6.60 25.75 -11.19
C GLY A 103 6.83 25.07 -12.55
N LYS A 104 7.35 23.83 -12.52
CA LYS A 104 7.39 22.97 -13.70
C LYS A 104 6.05 22.25 -13.88
N PRO A 105 5.56 22.08 -15.12
CA PRO A 105 4.39 21.25 -15.40
C PRO A 105 4.70 19.78 -15.11
N MET A 106 3.66 19.02 -14.77
CA MET A 106 3.73 17.56 -14.63
C MET A 106 4.08 16.93 -15.98
N ALA A 107 4.80 15.79 -16.02
CA ALA A 107 5.03 15.10 -17.29
C ALA A 107 3.70 14.73 -17.99
N PHE A 108 3.60 14.94 -19.31
CA PHE A 108 2.34 14.83 -20.05
C PHE A 108 1.64 13.49 -19.85
N GLY A 109 2.37 12.36 -19.92
CA GLY A 109 1.77 11.03 -19.71
C GLY A 109 1.11 10.87 -18.33
N ARG A 110 1.74 11.40 -17.28
CA ARG A 110 1.20 11.37 -15.90
C ARG A 110 0.00 12.32 -15.75
N TRP A 111 0.07 13.50 -16.36
CA TRP A 111 -1.05 14.44 -16.38
C TRP A 111 -2.26 13.87 -17.14
N LYS A 112 -2.03 13.27 -18.33
CA LYS A 112 -3.05 12.63 -19.16
C LYS A 112 -3.78 11.52 -18.42
N ALA A 113 -3.05 10.68 -17.68
CA ALA A 113 -3.66 9.64 -16.84
C ALA A 113 -4.62 10.24 -15.80
N ASN A 114 -4.21 11.29 -15.09
CA ASN A 114 -5.08 11.98 -14.13
C ASN A 114 -6.30 12.63 -14.80
N TYR A 115 -6.12 13.25 -15.97
CA TYR A 115 -7.23 13.80 -16.78
C TYR A 115 -8.25 12.73 -17.15
N ILE A 116 -7.79 11.60 -17.69
CA ILE A 116 -8.62 10.47 -18.09
C ILE A 116 -9.42 9.94 -16.89
N THR A 117 -8.79 9.79 -15.72
CA THR A 117 -9.47 9.38 -14.48
C THR A 117 -10.58 10.35 -14.09
N VAL A 118 -10.31 11.67 -14.12
CA VAL A 118 -11.33 12.68 -13.81
C VAL A 118 -12.52 12.60 -14.77
N ILE A 119 -12.27 12.50 -16.08
CA ILE A 119 -13.35 12.39 -17.07
C ILE A 119 -14.18 11.11 -16.86
N LYS A 120 -13.53 9.96 -16.64
CA LYS A 120 -14.22 8.70 -16.34
C LYS A 120 -15.13 8.89 -15.12
N ASN A 121 -14.61 9.45 -14.03
CA ASN A 121 -15.38 9.69 -12.81
C ASN A 121 -16.60 10.61 -13.03
N ARG A 122 -16.43 11.69 -13.80
CA ARG A 122 -17.53 12.64 -14.12
C ARG A 122 -18.61 12.07 -15.02
N ARG A 123 -18.36 10.98 -15.73
CA ARG A 123 -19.36 10.29 -16.56
C ARG A 123 -20.05 9.16 -15.81
N VAL A 124 -19.31 8.48 -14.94
CA VAL A 124 -19.83 7.37 -14.13
C VAL A 124 -20.85 7.85 -13.08
N GLY A 125 -20.62 9.00 -12.43
CA GLY A 125 -21.54 9.54 -11.41
C GLY A 125 -22.96 9.80 -11.94
N PRO A 126 -23.16 10.65 -12.95
CA PRO A 126 -24.47 10.91 -13.53
C PRO A 126 -25.14 9.66 -14.13
N ALA A 127 -24.36 8.75 -14.73
CA ALA A 127 -24.86 7.47 -15.21
C ALA A 127 -25.40 6.57 -14.07
N PHE A 128 -24.79 6.63 -12.89
CA PHE A 128 -25.29 5.95 -11.70
C PHE A 128 -26.60 6.57 -11.20
N GLU A 129 -26.71 7.90 -11.20
CA GLU A 129 -27.98 8.59 -10.91
C GLU A 129 -29.08 8.22 -11.91
N ASP A 130 -28.75 8.12 -13.20
CA ASP A 130 -29.63 7.64 -14.26
C ASP A 130 -30.07 6.19 -14.01
N PHE A 131 -29.17 5.31 -13.62
CA PHE A 131 -29.48 3.94 -13.24
C PHE A 131 -30.44 3.88 -12.05
N LEU A 132 -30.17 4.62 -10.98
CA LEU A 132 -31.05 4.69 -9.81
C LEU A 132 -32.45 5.14 -10.23
N TRP A 133 -32.52 6.20 -11.04
CA TRP A 133 -33.76 6.83 -11.47
C TRP A 133 -34.57 5.98 -12.44
N ASN A 134 -33.95 5.50 -13.53
CA ASN A 134 -34.64 4.83 -14.63
C ASN A 134 -34.86 3.33 -14.37
N GLU A 135 -33.90 2.66 -13.74
CA GLU A 135 -33.84 1.19 -13.71
C GLU A 135 -34.14 0.62 -12.32
N LEU A 136 -33.42 1.07 -11.29
CA LEU A 136 -33.54 0.50 -9.94
C LEU A 136 -34.84 0.95 -9.26
N TRP A 137 -35.10 2.25 -9.23
CA TRP A 137 -36.27 2.82 -8.58
C TRP A 137 -37.41 3.11 -9.55
N LYS A 138 -37.14 3.12 -10.85
CA LYS A 138 -38.13 3.31 -11.94
C LYS A 138 -39.02 4.52 -11.70
N LEU A 139 -38.40 5.65 -11.36
CA LEU A 139 -39.08 6.90 -11.03
C LEU A 139 -39.63 7.61 -12.28
N THR A 140 -39.30 7.16 -13.49
CA THR A 140 -39.76 7.69 -14.78
C THR A 140 -41.20 7.31 -15.14
N ASP A 141 -41.59 6.05 -14.92
CA ASP A 141 -42.83 5.50 -15.47
C ASP A 141 -43.92 5.45 -14.40
N SER A 142 -44.93 6.32 -14.59
CA SER A 142 -46.15 6.53 -13.80
C SER A 142 -46.03 7.44 -12.56
N GLY A 143 -46.57 8.67 -12.67
CA GLY A 143 -47.12 9.48 -11.56
C GLY A 143 -46.40 9.41 -10.20
N SER A 144 -45.07 9.41 -10.19
CA SER A 144 -44.22 8.94 -9.09
C SER A 144 -44.07 9.98 -7.99
N ALA A 145 -45.08 10.13 -7.13
CA ALA A 145 -45.00 10.72 -5.78
C ALA A 145 -44.24 12.06 -5.58
N GLY A 146 -43.98 12.84 -6.63
CA GLY A 146 -43.28 14.13 -6.56
C GLY A 146 -41.74 14.08 -6.57
N TRP A 147 -41.12 12.98 -7.03
CA TRP A 147 -39.65 12.91 -7.16
C TRP A 147 -39.12 13.75 -8.33
N ILE A 148 -37.96 14.36 -8.13
CA ILE A 148 -37.18 15.11 -9.13
C ILE A 148 -35.71 14.68 -9.07
N LYS A 149 -34.99 14.78 -10.20
CA LYS A 149 -33.56 14.47 -10.33
C LYS A 149 -32.80 15.69 -10.85
N GLY A 150 -31.58 15.88 -10.37
CA GLY A 150 -30.65 16.91 -10.86
C GLY A 150 -31.26 18.31 -10.83
N SER A 151 -32.03 18.61 -9.78
CA SER A 151 -32.84 19.84 -9.69
C SER A 151 -32.68 20.52 -8.33
N LYS A 152 -32.85 21.85 -8.32
CA LYS A 152 -32.93 22.62 -7.07
C LYS A 152 -34.30 22.42 -6.42
N ILE A 153 -34.31 22.37 -5.09
CA ILE A 153 -35.56 22.48 -4.31
C ILE A 153 -36.17 23.87 -4.54
N ASP A 154 -37.49 23.97 -4.49
CA ASP A 154 -38.23 25.24 -4.60
C ASP A 154 -37.59 26.33 -3.70
N PRO A 155 -37.22 27.50 -4.24
CA PRO A 155 -36.61 28.59 -3.46
C PRO A 155 -37.48 29.08 -2.29
N GLY A 156 -38.80 28.86 -2.32
CA GLY A 156 -39.70 29.12 -1.20
C GLY A 156 -39.52 28.16 -0.02
N ILE A 157 -38.89 26.99 -0.25
CA ILE A 157 -38.53 26.00 0.77
C ILE A 157 -37.04 26.13 1.12
N LEU A 158 -36.16 26.25 0.11
CA LEU A 158 -34.71 26.37 0.28
C LEU A 158 -34.13 27.45 -0.66
N PRO A 159 -34.11 28.74 -0.24
CA PRO A 159 -33.83 29.89 -1.11
C PRO A 159 -32.48 29.90 -1.83
N ASN A 160 -31.49 29.19 -1.30
CA ASN A 160 -30.13 29.09 -1.86
C ASN A 160 -29.65 27.63 -1.93
N GLY A 161 -30.56 26.69 -2.18
CA GLY A 161 -30.24 25.27 -2.24
C GLY A 161 -29.33 24.91 -3.42
N PRO A 162 -28.45 23.90 -3.26
CA PRO A 162 -27.72 23.31 -4.37
C PRO A 162 -28.66 22.53 -5.29
N VAL A 163 -28.12 22.06 -6.40
CA VAL A 163 -28.76 20.99 -7.17
C VAL A 163 -28.55 19.70 -6.38
N PHE A 164 -29.63 18.97 -6.12
CA PHE A 164 -29.55 17.65 -5.48
C PHE A 164 -29.66 16.56 -6.54
N ASP A 165 -28.97 15.45 -6.31
CA ASP A 165 -28.99 14.28 -7.19
C ASP A 165 -30.43 13.81 -7.37
N ILE A 166 -31.12 13.42 -6.28
CA ILE A 166 -32.53 13.02 -6.31
C ILE A 166 -33.27 13.54 -5.06
N THR A 167 -34.47 14.07 -5.20
CA THR A 167 -35.28 14.53 -4.05
C THR A 167 -36.78 14.53 -4.34
N ASN A 168 -37.62 14.51 -3.30
CA ASN A 168 -39.07 14.73 -3.41
C ASN A 168 -39.57 15.92 -2.57
N VAL A 169 -38.66 16.82 -2.16
CA VAL A 169 -39.00 17.97 -1.32
C VAL A 169 -39.80 18.98 -2.13
N ASP A 170 -41.11 18.94 -1.95
CA ASP A 170 -42.08 19.84 -2.59
C ASP A 170 -43.28 20.05 -1.64
N ASN A 171 -43.87 21.24 -1.67
CA ASN A 171 -45.04 21.59 -0.86
C ASN A 171 -46.27 20.70 -1.10
N LYS A 172 -46.33 20.00 -2.24
CA LYS A 172 -47.38 19.02 -2.58
C LYS A 172 -47.19 17.68 -1.86
N ILE A 173 -45.99 17.41 -1.35
CA ILE A 173 -45.65 16.17 -0.65
C ILE A 173 -45.72 16.40 0.87
N PRO A 174 -46.35 15.51 1.65
CA PRO A 174 -46.36 15.64 3.10
C PRO A 174 -44.95 15.74 3.67
N LYS A 175 -44.69 16.77 4.48
CA LYS A 175 -43.36 17.06 5.03
C LYS A 175 -42.65 15.87 5.70
N ARG A 176 -43.41 14.97 6.34
CA ARG A 176 -42.87 13.75 6.96
C ARG A 176 -42.27 12.73 5.98
N LEU A 177 -42.53 12.89 4.68
CA LEU A 177 -42.05 12.02 3.59
C LEU A 177 -40.97 12.71 2.75
N TRP A 178 -40.59 13.95 3.10
CA TRP A 178 -39.56 14.70 2.40
C TRP A 178 -38.21 14.01 2.58
N THR A 179 -37.55 13.76 1.46
CA THR A 179 -36.29 13.03 1.37
C THR A 179 -35.37 13.70 0.38
N ILE A 180 -34.12 13.85 0.79
CA ILE A 180 -32.99 14.22 -0.04
C ILE A 180 -32.15 12.96 -0.21
N VAL A 181 -31.82 12.62 -1.45
CA VAL A 181 -30.95 11.49 -1.79
C VAL A 181 -29.66 12.07 -2.35
N GLU A 182 -28.55 11.62 -1.79
CA GLU A 182 -27.20 11.84 -2.32
C GLU A 182 -26.67 10.51 -2.87
N ALA A 183 -26.27 10.48 -4.13
CA ALA A 183 -25.83 9.29 -4.83
C ALA A 183 -24.31 9.30 -5.04
N LYS A 184 -23.65 8.16 -4.80
CA LYS A 184 -22.23 7.96 -5.07
C LYS A 184 -22.02 6.62 -5.76
N SER A 185 -21.42 6.60 -6.94
CA SER A 185 -21.19 5.36 -7.70
C SER A 185 -20.16 4.40 -7.07
N GLY A 186 -19.23 4.94 -6.27
CA GLY A 186 -18.22 4.18 -5.53
C GLY A 186 -18.66 3.79 -4.12
N ASP A 187 -17.70 3.47 -3.23
CA ASP A 187 -17.93 3.22 -1.80
C ASP A 187 -17.29 4.27 -0.87
N SER A 188 -16.72 5.31 -1.48
CA SER A 188 -15.91 6.30 -0.81
C SER A 188 -16.42 7.72 -1.06
N LEU A 189 -16.01 8.62 -0.17
CA LEU A 189 -16.29 10.04 -0.29
C LEU A 189 -14.96 10.77 -0.48
N SER A 190 -14.79 11.41 -1.64
CA SER A 190 -13.71 12.37 -1.89
C SER A 190 -13.80 13.56 -0.93
N SER A 191 -12.75 14.37 -0.84
CA SER A 191 -12.75 15.60 -0.04
C SER A 191 -13.93 16.52 -0.39
N HIS A 192 -14.26 16.62 -1.68
CA HIS A 192 -15.42 17.36 -2.16
C HIS A 192 -16.74 16.74 -1.68
N ALA A 193 -16.94 15.44 -1.88
CA ALA A 193 -18.15 14.72 -1.47
C ALA A 193 -18.38 14.74 0.05
N ARG A 194 -17.30 14.69 0.83
CA ARG A 194 -17.32 14.85 2.30
C ARG A 194 -17.83 16.23 2.71
N ASN A 195 -17.42 17.29 2.01
CA ASN A 195 -17.91 18.64 2.27
C ASN A 195 -19.39 18.79 1.87
N GLN A 196 -19.79 18.26 0.70
CA GLN A 196 -21.19 18.23 0.28
C GLN A 196 -22.07 17.50 1.30
N PHE A 197 -21.64 16.34 1.79
CA PHE A 197 -22.37 15.58 2.82
C PHE A 197 -22.67 16.42 4.06
N LYS A 198 -21.67 17.13 4.60
CA LYS A 198 -21.85 18.00 5.78
C LYS A 198 -22.90 19.08 5.53
N GLU A 199 -22.90 19.69 4.35
CA GLU A 199 -23.87 20.71 3.98
C GLU A 199 -25.26 20.11 3.74
N HIS A 200 -25.38 18.95 3.11
CA HIS A 200 -26.65 18.27 2.88
C HIS A 200 -27.30 17.79 4.18
N VAL A 201 -26.53 17.35 5.17
CA VAL A 201 -27.06 17.04 6.53
C VAL A 201 -27.70 18.30 7.14
N LYS A 202 -27.01 19.44 7.12
CA LYS A 202 -27.53 20.70 7.67
C LYS A 202 -28.79 21.16 6.93
N MET A 203 -28.78 21.10 5.60
CA MET A 203 -29.92 21.51 4.76
C MET A 203 -31.14 20.60 4.99
N ALA A 204 -30.94 19.29 5.04
CA ALA A 204 -32.01 18.35 5.36
C ALA A 204 -32.59 18.60 6.76
N GLY A 205 -31.75 18.99 7.74
CA GLY A 205 -32.22 19.44 9.05
C GLY A 205 -33.03 20.73 9.02
N GLN A 206 -32.64 21.72 8.22
CA GLN A 206 -33.38 22.97 8.04
C GLN A 206 -34.76 22.73 7.41
N THR A 207 -34.85 21.87 6.42
CA THR A 207 -36.11 21.53 5.75
C THR A 207 -36.95 20.54 6.55
N GLY A 208 -36.37 19.81 7.50
CA GLY A 208 -37.03 18.71 8.22
C GLY A 208 -37.15 17.44 7.37
N SER A 209 -36.34 17.31 6.33
CA SER A 209 -36.29 16.15 5.45
C SER A 209 -35.45 15.02 6.05
N SER A 210 -35.66 13.79 5.58
CA SER A 210 -34.68 12.70 5.74
C SER A 210 -33.56 12.82 4.70
N LEU A 211 -32.38 12.32 5.04
CA LEU A 211 -31.24 12.20 4.13
C LEU A 211 -30.95 10.72 3.87
N VAL A 212 -30.90 10.33 2.60
CA VAL A 212 -30.49 9.00 2.16
C VAL A 212 -29.19 9.12 1.39
N MET A 213 -28.11 8.55 1.93
CA MET A 213 -26.89 8.30 1.17
C MET A 213 -27.03 6.98 0.43
N MET A 214 -26.99 7.01 -0.90
CA MET A 214 -27.08 5.82 -1.74
C MET A 214 -25.76 5.57 -2.48
N PHE A 215 -25.12 4.45 -2.18
CA PHE A 215 -23.86 4.08 -2.81
C PHE A 215 -24.05 2.99 -3.88
N GLY A 216 -23.22 3.01 -4.92
CA GLY A 216 -23.14 1.96 -5.95
C GLY A 216 -22.30 0.77 -5.53
N LYS A 217 -21.64 0.86 -4.37
CA LYS A 217 -20.84 -0.18 -3.72
C LYS A 217 -21.04 -0.11 -2.21
N LEU A 218 -20.77 -1.21 -1.49
CA LEU A 218 -20.83 -1.22 -0.02
C LEU A 218 -19.87 -0.16 0.54
N PRO A 219 -20.34 0.88 1.27
CA PRO A 219 -19.48 1.95 1.76
C PRO A 219 -18.35 1.39 2.61
N SER A 220 -17.12 1.86 2.38
CA SER A 220 -15.97 1.30 3.10
C SER A 220 -16.08 1.52 4.62
N PRO A 221 -15.42 0.68 5.45
CA PRO A 221 -15.37 0.91 6.89
C PRO A 221 -14.87 2.32 7.26
N ALA A 222 -13.91 2.86 6.52
CA ALA A 222 -13.43 4.23 6.70
C ALA A 222 -14.52 5.26 6.39
N THR A 223 -15.25 5.12 5.29
CA THR A 223 -16.39 5.98 4.93
C THR A 223 -17.48 5.91 6.00
N GLN A 224 -17.81 4.72 6.48
CA GLN A 224 -18.78 4.46 7.54
C GLN A 224 -18.38 5.15 8.86
N ARG A 225 -17.14 4.97 9.32
CA ARG A 225 -16.59 5.65 10.50
C ARG A 225 -16.60 7.17 10.33
N TRP A 226 -16.22 7.66 9.15
CA TRP A 226 -16.20 9.08 8.85
C TRP A 226 -17.62 9.69 8.88
N ILE A 227 -18.61 9.03 8.30
CA ILE A 227 -20.02 9.44 8.35
C ILE A 227 -20.47 9.51 9.81
N LYS A 228 -20.20 8.48 10.61
CA LYS A 228 -20.54 8.47 12.04
C LYS A 228 -19.95 9.64 12.78
N ARG A 229 -18.63 9.82 12.69
CA ARG A 229 -17.92 10.90 13.39
C ARG A 229 -18.45 12.26 12.97
N THR A 230 -18.73 12.43 11.68
CA THR A 230 -19.28 13.68 11.15
C THR A 230 -20.67 13.97 11.71
N LEU A 231 -21.56 12.96 11.75
CA LEU A 231 -22.90 13.11 12.34
C LEU A 231 -22.83 13.38 13.85
N ASP A 232 -21.95 12.68 14.57
CA ASP A 232 -21.75 12.90 16.00
C ASP A 232 -21.19 14.30 16.28
N GLN A 233 -20.23 14.76 15.47
CA GLN A 233 -19.67 16.11 15.57
C GLN A 233 -20.73 17.18 15.29
N LEU A 234 -21.49 17.06 14.20
CA LEU A 234 -22.57 18.00 13.89
C LEU A 234 -23.63 18.07 14.99
N ARG A 235 -23.94 16.93 15.62
CA ARG A 235 -24.85 16.86 16.76
C ARG A 235 -24.26 17.58 17.98
N ASN A 236 -22.98 17.39 18.26
CA ASN A 236 -22.28 18.06 19.36
C ASN A 236 -22.17 19.58 19.14
N ASP A 237 -22.07 19.99 17.88
CA ASP A 237 -22.03 21.40 17.46
C ASP A 237 -23.43 22.05 17.42
N ASN A 238 -24.48 21.35 17.89
CA ASN A 238 -25.88 21.79 17.86
C ASN A 238 -26.38 22.18 16.45
N ALA A 239 -25.89 21.51 15.40
CA ALA A 239 -26.41 21.70 14.06
C ALA A 239 -27.90 21.28 13.97
N ALA A 240 -28.65 21.89 13.04
CA ALA A 240 -29.98 21.40 12.69
C ALA A 240 -29.84 20.04 12.00
N MET A 241 -30.29 18.99 12.68
CA MET A 241 -30.17 17.60 12.20
C MET A 241 -31.41 17.16 11.43
N PRO A 242 -31.28 16.35 10.37
CA PRO A 242 -32.42 15.79 9.63
C PRO A 242 -33.26 14.84 10.49
N THR A 243 -34.48 14.57 10.05
CA THR A 243 -35.41 13.67 10.77
C THR A 243 -34.94 12.22 10.77
N ALA A 244 -34.21 11.82 9.73
CA ALA A 244 -33.51 10.55 9.64
C ALA A 244 -32.27 10.68 8.73
N VAL A 245 -31.25 9.87 8.98
CA VAL A 245 -30.12 9.64 8.06
C VAL A 245 -30.00 8.15 7.82
N CYS A 246 -30.11 7.71 6.57
CA CYS A 246 -29.93 6.32 6.18
C CYS A 246 -28.78 6.20 5.19
N VAL A 247 -27.92 5.20 5.41
CA VAL A 247 -26.82 4.89 4.50
C VAL A 247 -27.12 3.54 3.85
N LYS A 248 -27.30 3.56 2.54
CA LYS A 248 -27.70 2.42 1.74
C LYS A 248 -26.73 2.20 0.59
N TYR A 249 -26.75 1.01 0.03
CA TYR A 249 -26.07 0.73 -1.22
C TYR A 249 -26.80 -0.27 -2.10
N TRP A 250 -26.44 -0.27 -3.38
CA TRP A 250 -26.80 -1.30 -4.34
C TRP A 250 -25.55 -1.73 -5.09
N PRO A 251 -25.15 -3.01 -5.09
CA PRO A 251 -23.95 -3.44 -5.81
C PRO A 251 -24.10 -3.18 -7.31
N THR A 252 -23.22 -2.35 -7.87
CA THR A 252 -23.24 -1.98 -9.29
C THR A 252 -21.87 -2.01 -9.93
N LYS A 253 -21.86 -2.18 -11.26
CA LYS A 253 -20.67 -2.11 -12.10
C LYS A 253 -20.92 -1.17 -13.27
N ALA A 254 -20.10 -0.13 -13.37
CA ALA A 254 -20.14 0.79 -14.50
C ALA A 254 -19.47 0.18 -15.73
N VAL A 255 -20.14 0.22 -16.88
CA VAL A 255 -19.63 -0.31 -18.16
C VAL A 255 -19.71 0.80 -19.21
N PRO A 256 -18.63 1.09 -19.97
CA PRO A 256 -18.71 2.10 -21.01
C PRO A 256 -19.65 1.68 -22.15
N GLU A 257 -20.34 2.65 -22.74
CA GLU A 257 -21.03 2.49 -24.02
C GLU A 257 -19.98 2.42 -25.14
N ASP A 258 -20.04 1.36 -25.95
CA ASP A 258 -19.02 1.03 -26.94
C ASP A 258 -19.16 1.89 -28.21
N PRO A 259 -18.10 2.56 -28.72
CA PRO A 259 -17.97 2.93 -30.11
C PRO A 259 -17.15 1.88 -30.90
N GLY A 260 -17.38 0.60 -30.63
CA GLY A 260 -17.04 -0.53 -31.49
C GLY A 260 -15.67 -1.18 -31.23
N GLY A 261 -15.69 -2.32 -30.54
CA GLY A 261 -14.66 -3.36 -30.72
C GLY A 261 -14.55 -4.37 -29.59
N PRO A 262 -14.61 -5.70 -29.86
CA PRO A 262 -14.40 -6.74 -28.86
C PRO A 262 -12.95 -6.73 -28.38
N GLY A 263 -12.78 -6.88 -27.05
CA GLY A 263 -11.50 -6.86 -26.34
C GLY A 263 -10.36 -7.58 -27.07
N GLY A 264 -9.31 -6.81 -27.35
CA GLY A 264 -8.02 -7.32 -27.81
C GLY A 264 -7.15 -7.76 -26.63
N PRO A 265 -6.50 -8.93 -26.69
CA PRO A 265 -5.54 -9.37 -25.69
C PRO A 265 -4.16 -8.78 -26.00
N GLY A 266 -3.67 -7.88 -25.15
CA GLY A 266 -2.35 -7.28 -25.35
C GLY A 266 -2.15 -5.96 -24.62
N GLY A 267 -2.44 -5.93 -23.33
CA GLY A 267 -1.98 -4.87 -22.43
C GLY A 267 -1.43 -5.55 -21.19
N ALA A 268 -0.29 -5.08 -20.66
CA ALA A 268 0.18 -5.48 -19.34
C ALA A 268 -1.03 -5.47 -18.40
N ALA A 269 -1.30 -6.60 -17.73
CA ALA A 269 -2.49 -6.79 -16.93
C ALA A 269 -2.51 -5.74 -15.81
N SER A 270 -3.15 -4.61 -16.07
CA SER A 270 -3.58 -3.68 -15.03
C SER A 270 -4.55 -4.47 -14.18
N LEU A 271 -4.09 -4.85 -12.99
CA LEU A 271 -4.92 -5.51 -11.99
C LEU A 271 -6.11 -4.56 -11.73
N PRO A 272 -7.37 -5.04 -11.81
CA PRO A 272 -8.50 -4.29 -11.30
C PRO A 272 -8.46 -4.35 -9.77
N LEU A 273 -7.42 -3.75 -9.18
CA LEU A 273 -7.35 -3.61 -7.75
C LEU A 273 -8.46 -2.65 -7.32
N PRO A 274 -9.11 -2.91 -6.18
CA PRO A 274 -9.97 -1.90 -5.55
C PRO A 274 -9.20 -0.59 -5.25
N LEU A 275 -7.86 -0.61 -5.34
CA LEU A 275 -6.86 0.47 -5.20
C LEU A 275 -6.82 1.51 -6.32
N GLY A 276 -7.47 1.28 -7.46
CA GLY A 276 -7.31 2.09 -8.68
C GLY A 276 -7.81 3.54 -8.62
N ASP A 277 -8.63 3.89 -7.62
CA ASP A 277 -9.21 5.23 -7.52
C ASP A 277 -8.37 6.21 -6.67
N ALA A 278 -7.47 5.70 -5.82
CA ALA A 278 -6.60 6.53 -5.00
C ALA A 278 -5.53 7.23 -5.86
N PRO A 279 -5.25 8.54 -5.65
CA PRO A 279 -4.16 9.21 -6.35
C PRO A 279 -2.81 8.57 -6.00
N ASP A 280 -1.87 8.57 -6.94
CA ASP A 280 -0.53 8.03 -6.66
C ASP A 280 0.29 8.93 -5.72
N SER A 281 -0.08 10.21 -5.62
CA SER A 281 0.59 11.20 -4.77
C SER A 281 -0.31 12.41 -4.48
N PRO A 282 0.08 13.28 -3.52
CA PRO A 282 -0.58 14.57 -3.31
C PRO A 282 -0.56 15.48 -4.55
N GLU A 283 0.45 15.35 -5.42
CA GLU A 283 0.53 16.13 -6.66
C GLU A 283 -0.51 15.67 -7.68
N ASP A 284 -0.76 14.35 -7.75
CA ASP A 284 -1.80 13.79 -8.61
C ASP A 284 -3.19 14.23 -8.16
N GLU A 285 -3.47 14.23 -6.86
CA GLU A 285 -4.73 14.75 -6.30
C GLU A 285 -4.91 16.24 -6.65
N ALA A 286 -3.88 17.06 -6.45
CA ALA A 286 -3.95 18.49 -6.78
C ALA A 286 -4.20 18.76 -8.27
N VAL A 287 -3.67 17.91 -9.16
CA VAL A 287 -3.93 17.98 -10.60
C VAL A 287 -5.35 17.51 -10.93
N ARG A 288 -5.85 16.45 -10.29
CA ARG A 288 -7.24 16.01 -10.45
C ARG A 288 -8.22 17.12 -10.03
N ASP A 289 -8.01 17.73 -8.87
CA ASP A 289 -8.79 18.89 -8.39
C ASP A 289 -8.77 20.06 -9.39
N GLU A 290 -7.61 20.36 -9.98
CA GLU A 290 -7.47 21.40 -10.99
C GLU A 290 -8.29 21.12 -12.24
N ILE A 291 -8.27 19.88 -12.72
CA ILE A 291 -9.02 19.45 -13.91
C ILE A 291 -10.51 19.46 -13.61
N GLU A 292 -10.93 19.01 -12.43
CA GLU A 292 -12.32 19.07 -11.99
C GLU A 292 -12.84 20.50 -11.97
N VAL A 293 -12.12 21.43 -11.33
CA VAL A 293 -12.51 22.85 -11.28
C VAL A 293 -12.60 23.46 -12.68
N ALA A 294 -11.71 23.09 -13.60
CA ALA A 294 -11.75 23.59 -14.98
C ALA A 294 -12.99 23.11 -15.74
N LEU A 295 -13.41 21.86 -15.51
CA LEU A 295 -14.59 21.26 -16.12
C LEU A 295 -15.92 21.82 -15.57
N ASP A 296 -15.93 22.35 -14.35
CA ASP A 296 -17.11 23.00 -13.73
C ASP A 296 -17.34 24.45 -14.17
N GLN A 297 -16.37 25.07 -14.85
CA GLN A 297 -16.52 26.42 -15.36
C GLN A 297 -17.43 26.38 -16.60
N PRO A 298 -18.53 27.18 -16.66
CA PRO A 298 -19.33 27.26 -17.87
C PRO A 298 -18.45 27.73 -19.03
N ALA A 299 -18.67 27.16 -20.23
CA ALA A 299 -17.97 27.55 -21.45
C ALA A 299 -18.30 29.01 -21.81
N ASN A 300 -17.57 29.93 -21.16
CA ASN A 300 -17.47 31.38 -21.30
C ASN A 300 -18.77 32.21 -21.45
N PRO A 301 -18.88 33.26 -20.62
CA PRO A 301 -19.19 34.57 -21.15
C PRO A 301 -18.08 35.56 -20.77
N THR A 302 -17.25 35.92 -21.75
CA THR A 302 -16.39 37.12 -21.79
C THR A 302 -15.40 37.34 -20.62
N GLN A 303 -14.12 37.43 -20.97
CA GLN A 303 -13.07 38.04 -20.14
C GLN A 303 -13.54 39.38 -19.54
N GLN A 304 -13.93 39.37 -18.27
CA GLN A 304 -13.60 40.48 -17.39
C GLN A 304 -12.24 40.16 -16.80
N PRO A 305 -11.23 41.04 -16.94
CA PRO A 305 -10.02 40.88 -16.17
C PRO A 305 -10.41 40.85 -14.69
N ALA A 306 -9.89 39.87 -13.97
CA ALA A 306 -10.08 39.78 -12.52
C ALA A 306 -9.85 41.17 -11.90
N PRO A 307 -10.68 41.61 -10.94
CA PRO A 307 -10.37 42.81 -10.19
C PRO A 307 -8.95 42.63 -9.61
N PRO A 308 -8.09 43.68 -9.66
CA PRO A 308 -6.72 43.56 -9.18
C PRO A 308 -6.76 43.02 -7.76
N ALA A 309 -5.92 42.02 -7.50
CA ALA A 309 -5.74 41.46 -6.16
C ALA A 309 -5.67 42.61 -5.14
N PRO A 310 -6.32 42.50 -3.96
CA PRO A 310 -6.17 43.51 -2.93
C PRO A 310 -4.67 43.70 -2.70
N ALA A 311 -4.23 44.95 -2.82
CA ALA A 311 -2.83 45.33 -2.79
C ALA A 311 -2.12 44.58 -1.66
N GLN A 312 -1.11 43.79 -2.04
CA GLN A 312 -0.21 43.17 -1.09
C GLN A 312 0.25 44.27 -0.13
N GLN A 313 -0.06 44.10 1.16
CA GLN A 313 0.60 44.91 2.18
C GLN A 313 2.12 44.75 1.97
N PRO A 314 2.88 45.85 1.92
CA PRO A 314 4.29 45.78 1.64
C PRO A 314 4.98 44.93 2.70
N LYS A 315 5.73 43.94 2.21
CA LYS A 315 6.68 43.15 3.01
C LYS A 315 7.61 44.13 3.75
N PRO A 316 7.69 44.11 5.09
CA PRO A 316 8.62 44.98 5.79
C PRO A 316 10.05 44.64 5.39
N ALA A 317 10.83 45.68 5.10
CA ALA A 317 12.28 45.59 4.86
C ALA A 317 13.00 45.01 6.10
N PRO A 318 14.17 44.37 5.91
CA PRO A 318 14.92 43.79 7.02
C PRO A 318 15.45 44.91 7.92
N ILE A 319 15.06 44.89 9.20
CA ILE A 319 15.59 45.81 10.21
C ILE A 319 16.89 45.22 10.75
N GLU A 320 17.99 45.96 10.57
CA GLU A 320 19.25 45.78 11.29
C GLU A 320 19.02 45.90 12.81
N VAL A 321 19.41 44.87 13.56
CA VAL A 321 19.36 44.91 15.03
C VAL A 321 20.71 45.39 15.55
N GLN A 322 20.78 46.67 15.90
CA GLN A 322 21.77 47.21 16.85
C GLN A 322 21.33 46.92 18.29
N ALA A 323 22.33 46.70 19.16
CA ALA A 323 22.18 46.19 20.51
C ALA A 323 21.82 47.24 21.59
N GLY A 324 21.09 46.78 22.62
CA GLY A 324 21.07 47.31 24.00
C GLY A 324 19.69 47.70 24.55
N PRO A 325 19.51 47.89 25.87
CA PRO A 325 19.88 47.05 27.01
C PRO A 325 18.64 46.45 27.73
N ALA A 326 18.86 45.43 28.57
CA ALA A 326 17.83 44.63 29.23
C ALA A 326 16.98 45.39 30.28
N PRO A 327 15.68 45.03 30.43
CA PRO A 327 14.91 45.27 31.66
C PRO A 327 14.45 43.98 32.37
N ALA A 328 14.27 44.12 33.68
CA ALA A 328 14.05 43.08 34.68
C ALA A 328 12.63 42.44 34.67
N PRO A 329 12.48 41.19 35.14
CA PRO A 329 11.20 40.48 35.17
C PRO A 329 10.40 40.66 36.48
N GLN A 330 9.07 40.73 36.35
CA GLN A 330 8.10 40.72 37.46
C GLN A 330 7.57 39.31 37.79
N LEU A 331 7.19 39.16 39.07
CA LEU A 331 6.95 37.94 39.85
C LEU A 331 5.57 37.27 39.65
N GLN A 332 5.50 35.95 39.89
CA GLN A 332 4.30 35.20 40.30
C GLN A 332 4.56 34.42 41.63
N PRO A 333 3.52 34.07 42.42
CA PRO A 333 3.64 33.76 43.85
C PRO A 333 3.92 32.28 44.20
N ALA A 334 4.42 32.08 45.42
CA ALA A 334 5.09 30.88 45.94
C ALA A 334 4.19 29.75 46.49
N GLN A 335 4.72 28.52 46.49
CA GLN A 335 4.29 27.39 47.32
C GLN A 335 5.36 27.06 48.40
N PRO A 336 4.96 26.54 49.59
CA PRO A 336 5.85 26.40 50.76
C PRO A 336 6.66 25.08 50.80
N PRO A 337 7.72 25.00 51.64
CA PRO A 337 8.80 24.02 51.49
C PRO A 337 8.67 22.77 52.36
N MET A 338 9.29 21.66 51.94
CA MET A 338 9.60 20.49 52.78
C MET A 338 11.11 20.39 53.09
N PRO A 339 11.52 19.78 54.22
CA PRO A 339 12.88 19.87 54.74
C PRO A 339 13.81 18.73 54.28
N ARG A 340 15.10 19.06 54.23
CA ARG A 340 16.27 18.20 53.92
C ARG A 340 16.51 17.12 54.98
N GLN A 341 17.01 15.95 54.55
CA GLN A 341 17.99 15.17 55.33
C GLN A 341 19.05 14.48 54.44
N GLN A 342 20.24 14.34 55.03
CA GLN A 342 21.53 13.86 54.50
C GLN A 342 21.68 12.31 54.53
N PRO A 343 22.77 11.74 53.95
CA PRO A 343 22.83 10.34 53.49
C PRO A 343 23.63 9.35 54.37
N ALA A 344 23.41 8.04 54.16
CA ALA A 344 24.31 6.85 54.24
C ALA A 344 23.51 5.57 54.63
N PRO A 345 24.00 4.29 54.54
CA PRO A 345 25.17 3.68 53.87
C PRO A 345 24.84 2.39 53.04
N GLN A 346 25.86 1.82 52.37
CA GLN A 346 25.87 0.51 51.70
C GLN A 346 25.55 -0.67 52.65
N GLN A 347 24.75 -1.64 52.19
CA GLN A 347 24.54 -2.92 52.88
C GLN A 347 25.07 -4.12 52.09
N ARG A 348 25.85 -4.95 52.80
CA ARG A 348 26.31 -6.30 52.45
C ARG A 348 25.20 -7.34 52.66
N PRO A 349 25.14 -8.45 51.90
CA PRO A 349 24.29 -9.59 52.25
C PRO A 349 24.97 -10.55 53.26
N MET A 350 24.17 -11.17 54.12
CA MET A 350 24.55 -12.17 55.15
C MET A 350 23.69 -13.46 54.99
N PRO A 351 23.89 -14.57 55.74
CA PRO A 351 24.26 -15.89 55.20
C PRO A 351 23.16 -16.99 55.21
N ALA A 352 23.53 -18.16 54.67
CA ALA A 352 22.75 -19.37 54.35
C ALA A 352 22.22 -20.22 55.54
N PRO A 353 21.40 -21.25 55.26
CA PRO A 353 21.42 -22.53 55.96
C PRO A 353 21.86 -23.71 55.06
N ALA A 354 22.36 -24.79 55.66
CA ALA A 354 23.22 -25.80 55.02
C ALA A 354 22.68 -27.26 55.04
N VAL A 355 23.06 -28.02 53.99
CA VAL A 355 23.26 -29.50 53.80
C VAL A 355 22.06 -30.49 53.91
N PRO A 356 22.05 -31.67 53.22
CA PRO A 356 23.14 -32.66 53.05
C PRO A 356 23.54 -33.03 51.61
N ALA A 357 24.79 -33.49 51.47
CA ALA A 357 25.41 -33.95 50.23
C ALA A 357 24.96 -35.37 49.80
N PRO A 358 24.83 -35.62 48.48
CA PRO A 358 25.04 -36.93 47.91
C PRO A 358 26.25 -36.98 46.95
N ALA A 359 26.70 -38.19 46.71
CA ALA A 359 28.02 -38.59 46.22
C ALA A 359 28.43 -38.06 44.83
N ALA A 360 29.75 -37.95 44.64
CA ALA A 360 30.41 -37.57 43.40
C ALA A 360 30.15 -38.58 42.27
N PRO A 361 29.70 -38.12 41.08
CA PRO A 361 29.88 -38.83 39.83
C PRO A 361 31.20 -38.40 39.16
N GLN A 362 31.88 -39.38 38.60
CA GLN A 362 33.21 -39.32 38.01
C GLN A 362 33.32 -38.31 36.85
N ALA A 363 34.53 -37.77 36.67
CA ALA A 363 34.90 -36.92 35.55
C ALA A 363 34.59 -37.60 34.20
N PRO A 364 33.96 -36.92 33.24
CA PRO A 364 33.90 -37.43 31.87
C PRO A 364 35.31 -37.48 31.29
N ALA A 365 35.65 -38.64 30.72
CA ALA A 365 36.92 -38.90 30.07
C ALA A 365 37.22 -37.88 28.97
N ALA A 366 38.50 -37.51 28.86
CA ALA A 366 39.01 -36.69 27.76
C ALA A 366 38.64 -37.31 26.40
N PRO A 367 38.27 -36.49 25.39
CA PRO A 367 38.06 -36.99 24.04
C PRO A 367 39.37 -37.58 23.48
N PRO A 368 39.31 -38.65 22.67
CA PRO A 368 40.50 -39.22 22.05
C PRO A 368 41.14 -38.22 21.06
N PRO A 369 42.47 -38.29 20.83
CA PRO A 369 43.12 -37.45 19.86
C PRO A 369 42.58 -37.73 18.43
N PRO A 370 42.58 -36.71 17.55
CA PRO A 370 42.06 -36.86 16.21
C PRO A 370 42.86 -37.90 15.41
N ILE A 371 42.13 -38.79 14.75
CA ILE A 371 42.66 -39.74 13.77
C ILE A 371 43.23 -38.93 12.60
N VAL A 372 44.54 -39.05 12.38
CA VAL A 372 45.23 -38.52 11.21
C VAL A 372 44.86 -39.40 10.01
N VAL A 373 43.98 -38.91 9.16
CA VAL A 373 43.74 -39.48 7.83
C VAL A 373 44.79 -38.87 6.89
N PRO A 374 45.58 -39.68 6.15
CA PRO A 374 46.62 -39.15 5.28
C PRO A 374 45.99 -38.37 4.10
N VAL A 375 46.45 -37.13 3.93
CA VAL A 375 46.17 -36.28 2.77
C VAL A 375 46.78 -36.93 1.52
N PRO A 376 46.05 -37.11 0.40
CA PRO A 376 46.64 -37.54 -0.85
C PRO A 376 47.61 -36.47 -1.40
N ALA A 377 48.76 -36.92 -1.88
CA ALA A 377 49.82 -36.08 -2.45
C ALA A 377 49.30 -35.19 -3.60
N PRO A 378 49.87 -33.97 -3.78
CA PRO A 378 49.47 -33.07 -4.86
C PRO A 378 49.85 -33.63 -6.23
N VAL A 379 48.86 -33.69 -7.13
CA VAL A 379 49.09 -33.87 -8.57
C VAL A 379 49.74 -32.60 -9.13
N PRO A 380 50.81 -32.68 -9.95
CA PRO A 380 51.43 -31.50 -10.53
C PRO A 380 50.48 -30.79 -11.50
N VAL A 381 50.31 -29.49 -11.33
CA VAL A 381 49.67 -28.60 -12.32
C VAL A 381 50.61 -28.45 -13.53
N PRO A 382 50.13 -28.51 -14.79
CA PRO A 382 50.96 -28.25 -15.96
C PRO A 382 51.45 -26.80 -15.97
N VAL A 383 52.74 -26.62 -16.23
CA VAL A 383 53.39 -25.33 -16.46
C VAL A 383 52.80 -24.68 -17.74
N PRO A 384 52.37 -23.42 -17.73
CA PRO A 384 52.03 -22.71 -18.96
C PRO A 384 53.30 -22.54 -19.81
N ALA A 385 53.26 -23.07 -21.04
CA ALA A 385 54.29 -22.86 -22.03
C ALA A 385 54.38 -21.37 -22.41
N ALA A 386 55.61 -20.90 -22.63
CA ALA A 386 55.91 -19.54 -23.10
C ALA A 386 55.18 -19.21 -24.43
N PRO A 387 54.78 -17.95 -24.65
CA PRO A 387 54.12 -17.55 -25.89
C PRO A 387 55.06 -17.70 -27.08
N ILE A 388 54.60 -18.44 -28.10
CA ILE A 388 55.21 -18.50 -29.43
C ILE A 388 54.88 -17.19 -30.17
N PRO A 389 55.84 -16.51 -30.82
CA PRO A 389 55.56 -15.30 -31.59
C PRO A 389 54.70 -15.60 -32.82
N VAL A 390 53.58 -14.89 -32.93
CA VAL A 390 52.68 -14.94 -34.10
C VAL A 390 53.33 -14.17 -35.26
N PRO A 391 53.38 -14.72 -36.49
CA PRO A 391 53.91 -13.99 -37.65
C PRO A 391 52.96 -12.88 -38.09
N VAL A 392 53.52 -11.71 -38.41
CA VAL A 392 52.84 -10.57 -39.01
C VAL A 392 52.31 -10.94 -40.41
N PRO A 393 51.03 -10.70 -40.75
CA PRO A 393 50.53 -10.89 -42.10
C PRO A 393 51.05 -9.80 -43.06
N VAL A 394 51.59 -10.23 -44.20
CA VAL A 394 51.98 -9.40 -45.34
C VAL A 394 50.72 -8.95 -46.12
N PRO A 395 50.63 -7.70 -46.62
CA PRO A 395 49.46 -7.25 -47.37
C PRO A 395 49.41 -7.86 -48.79
N VAL A 396 48.24 -8.37 -49.18
CA VAL A 396 47.97 -8.92 -50.53
C VAL A 396 47.01 -7.96 -51.28
N PRO A 397 47.15 -7.79 -52.62
CA PRO A 397 46.56 -6.65 -53.34
C PRO A 397 45.08 -6.83 -53.69
N VAL A 398 44.38 -5.69 -53.80
CA VAL A 398 42.97 -5.53 -54.16
C VAL A 398 42.74 -5.78 -55.66
N PRO A 399 41.79 -6.63 -56.09
CA PRO A 399 41.30 -6.67 -57.46
C PRO A 399 40.15 -5.68 -57.70
N VAL A 400 40.19 -5.00 -58.85
CA VAL A 400 39.20 -4.05 -59.40
C VAL A 400 37.94 -4.79 -59.91
N PRO A 401 36.73 -4.23 -59.80
CA PRO A 401 35.50 -4.89 -60.26
C PRO A 401 35.25 -4.73 -61.77
N VAL A 402 34.72 -5.78 -62.40
CA VAL A 402 34.12 -5.78 -63.75
C VAL A 402 32.65 -6.26 -63.62
N PRO A 403 31.67 -5.64 -64.29
CA PRO A 403 30.24 -5.90 -64.06
C PRO A 403 29.68 -7.04 -64.93
N VAL A 404 28.81 -7.89 -64.36
CA VAL A 404 28.08 -8.96 -65.05
C VAL A 404 26.60 -8.99 -64.58
N PRO A 405 25.63 -9.33 -65.46
CA PRO A 405 24.24 -8.86 -65.41
C PRO A 405 23.33 -9.50 -64.35
N ALA A 406 22.24 -8.80 -64.07
CA ALA A 406 21.17 -9.17 -63.15
C ALA A 406 20.51 -10.53 -63.48
N ALA A 407 20.51 -11.42 -62.48
CA ALA A 407 19.75 -12.67 -62.43
C ALA A 407 18.48 -12.48 -61.57
N PRO A 408 17.40 -13.25 -61.81
CA PRO A 408 16.06 -12.93 -61.32
C PRO A 408 15.93 -13.09 -59.81
N ALA A 409 15.03 -12.30 -59.24
CA ALA A 409 14.74 -12.24 -57.81
C ALA A 409 14.46 -13.63 -57.20
N PRO A 410 15.09 -14.00 -56.07
CA PRO A 410 14.72 -15.20 -55.34
C PRO A 410 13.33 -15.01 -54.73
N VAL A 411 12.45 -15.97 -55.01
CA VAL A 411 11.15 -16.11 -54.35
C VAL A 411 11.38 -16.22 -52.85
N ALA A 412 10.78 -15.29 -52.09
CA ALA A 412 10.82 -15.29 -50.64
C ALA A 412 10.31 -16.66 -50.10
N PRO A 413 10.96 -17.23 -49.08
CA PRO A 413 10.38 -18.38 -48.36
C PRO A 413 9.01 -17.97 -47.82
N ALA A 414 8.03 -18.85 -47.97
CA ALA A 414 6.73 -18.67 -47.34
C ALA A 414 6.92 -18.39 -45.83
N PRO A 415 6.15 -17.46 -45.23
CA PRO A 415 6.26 -17.17 -43.81
C PRO A 415 6.09 -18.48 -43.03
N ALA A 416 7.05 -18.78 -42.15
CA ALA A 416 6.86 -19.82 -41.15
C ALA A 416 5.56 -19.48 -40.40
N ALA A 417 4.65 -20.45 -40.34
CA ALA A 417 3.45 -20.32 -39.52
C ALA A 417 3.88 -19.90 -38.10
N PRO A 418 3.25 -18.89 -37.49
CA PRO A 418 3.59 -18.49 -36.14
C PRO A 418 3.46 -19.71 -35.22
N ALA A 419 4.46 -19.90 -34.36
CA ALA A 419 4.33 -20.82 -33.24
C ALA A 419 3.01 -20.50 -32.51
N PRO A 420 2.23 -21.50 -32.09
CA PRO A 420 1.01 -21.24 -31.34
C PRO A 420 1.38 -20.35 -30.15
N ALA A 421 0.73 -19.18 -30.07
CA ALA A 421 0.88 -18.28 -28.95
C ALA A 421 0.65 -19.09 -27.66
N VAL A 422 1.62 -19.05 -26.75
CA VAL A 422 1.40 -19.46 -25.36
C VAL A 422 0.15 -18.70 -24.91
N PRO A 423 -0.89 -19.36 -24.36
CA PRO A 423 -2.05 -18.66 -23.84
C PRO A 423 -1.55 -17.66 -22.81
N ALA A 424 -1.72 -16.36 -23.08
CA ALA A 424 -1.66 -15.38 -22.01
C ALA A 424 -2.69 -15.81 -20.96
N PRO A 425 -2.40 -15.72 -19.64
CA PRO A 425 -3.42 -15.91 -18.63
C PRO A 425 -4.62 -15.04 -18.98
N GLN A 426 -5.72 -15.68 -19.36
CA GLN A 426 -6.98 -14.96 -19.55
C GLN A 426 -7.38 -14.47 -18.18
N GLN A 427 -7.54 -13.16 -18.02
CA GLN A 427 -8.34 -12.63 -16.92
C GLN A 427 -9.71 -13.28 -17.02
N ALA A 428 -10.12 -14.00 -15.98
CA ALA A 428 -11.51 -14.41 -15.86
C ALA A 428 -12.39 -13.15 -15.93
N PRO A 429 -13.57 -13.21 -16.57
CA PRO A 429 -14.63 -12.26 -16.27
C PRO A 429 -14.80 -12.25 -14.74
N LEU A 430 -14.47 -11.10 -14.17
CA LEU A 430 -14.50 -10.78 -12.74
C LEU A 430 -15.60 -11.55 -12.01
N ALA A 431 -15.20 -12.30 -10.97
CA ALA A 431 -15.98 -12.31 -9.75
C ALA A 431 -16.06 -10.83 -9.36
N PRO A 432 -17.24 -10.35 -8.93
CA PRO A 432 -17.44 -8.92 -8.70
C PRO A 432 -16.23 -8.38 -7.95
N ALA A 433 -15.55 -7.40 -8.56
CA ALA A 433 -14.42 -6.73 -7.95
C ALA A 433 -14.79 -6.45 -6.50
N ALA A 434 -13.91 -6.80 -5.57
CA ALA A 434 -14.02 -6.32 -4.20
C ALA A 434 -14.35 -4.81 -4.27
N PRO A 435 -15.32 -4.31 -3.48
CA PRO A 435 -15.72 -2.91 -3.52
C PRO A 435 -14.47 -2.02 -3.48
N ALA A 436 -14.42 -1.02 -4.36
CA ALA A 436 -13.26 -0.15 -4.54
C ALA A 436 -13.11 0.80 -3.36
N ILE A 437 -12.60 0.27 -2.24
CA ILE A 437 -12.61 0.90 -0.92
C ILE A 437 -11.91 2.25 -0.95
N GLY A 438 -12.58 3.29 -0.46
CA GLY A 438 -11.92 4.53 -0.06
C GLY A 438 -10.90 4.27 1.04
N TYR A 439 -9.62 4.30 0.68
CA TYR A 439 -8.51 3.90 1.54
C TYR A 439 -7.94 4.97 2.47
N GLY A 440 -8.61 6.10 2.66
CA GLY A 440 -8.17 7.08 3.65
C GLY A 440 -7.94 6.37 5.00
N GLY A 441 -6.78 6.61 5.62
CA GLY A 441 -6.35 5.81 6.77
C GLY A 441 -5.43 4.62 6.45
N ILE A 442 -4.94 4.45 5.21
CA ILE A 442 -3.91 3.45 4.87
C ILE A 442 -2.60 4.11 4.45
N ASP A 443 -1.48 3.65 5.03
CA ASP A 443 -0.15 3.99 4.56
C ASP A 443 0.31 2.98 3.51
N PHE A 444 -0.04 3.25 2.25
CA PHE A 444 0.36 2.40 1.12
C PHE A 444 1.86 2.37 0.86
N SER A 445 2.65 3.27 1.42
CA SER A 445 4.11 3.15 1.31
C SER A 445 4.61 1.84 1.95
N THR A 446 3.88 1.33 2.94
CA THR A 446 4.16 0.07 3.65
C THR A 446 3.49 -1.17 3.05
N LEU A 447 2.82 -1.03 1.89
CA LEU A 447 2.10 -2.13 1.25
C LEU A 447 3.05 -3.22 0.76
N GLU A 448 2.82 -4.47 1.15
CA GLU A 448 3.63 -5.62 0.77
C GLU A 448 2.77 -6.88 0.53
N LEU A 449 3.16 -7.74 -0.43
CA LEU A 449 2.49 -9.03 -0.67
C LEU A 449 2.77 -9.99 0.49
N ARG A 450 1.75 -10.33 1.29
CA ARG A 450 1.92 -11.12 2.52
C ARG A 450 1.12 -12.42 2.57
N TYR A 451 0.30 -12.70 1.57
CA TYR A 451 -0.48 -13.94 1.48
C TYR A 451 -0.65 -14.35 0.02
N VAL A 452 -0.47 -15.64 -0.27
CA VAL A 452 -0.71 -16.24 -1.59
C VAL A 452 -1.23 -17.68 -1.47
N THR A 453 -1.94 -18.18 -2.47
CA THR A 453 -2.37 -19.58 -2.55
C THR A 453 -1.96 -20.21 -3.88
N ASP A 454 -1.58 -21.50 -3.93
CA ASP A 454 -1.32 -22.21 -5.20
C ASP A 454 -2.63 -22.65 -5.88
N THR A 455 -3.55 -23.21 -5.09
CA THR A 455 -4.88 -23.60 -5.55
C THR A 455 -5.94 -23.11 -4.61
N VAL A 456 -7.14 -22.88 -5.14
CA VAL A 456 -8.34 -22.61 -4.36
C VAL A 456 -9.38 -23.67 -4.72
N ALA A 457 -9.91 -24.35 -3.70
CA ALA A 457 -10.83 -25.48 -3.88
C ALA A 457 -10.32 -26.55 -4.88
N GLY A 458 -9.01 -26.78 -4.93
CA GLY A 458 -8.36 -27.74 -5.82
C GLY A 458 -8.31 -27.31 -7.29
N LYS A 459 -8.61 -26.04 -7.60
CA LYS A 459 -8.50 -25.45 -8.94
C LYS A 459 -7.31 -24.48 -9.02
N PRO A 460 -6.63 -24.38 -10.17
CA PRO A 460 -5.57 -23.38 -10.41
C PRO A 460 -6.09 -21.96 -10.18
N ALA A 461 -5.71 -21.38 -9.03
CA ALA A 461 -6.11 -20.04 -8.64
C ALA A 461 -5.19 -19.53 -7.52
N MET A 462 -4.66 -18.33 -7.73
CA MET A 462 -3.90 -17.57 -6.73
C MET A 462 -4.81 -16.54 -6.10
N GLN A 463 -5.37 -16.89 -4.95
CA GLN A 463 -5.79 -15.86 -4.02
C GLN A 463 -4.54 -15.21 -3.43
N TYR A 464 -4.54 -13.90 -3.30
CA TYR A 464 -3.44 -13.16 -2.70
C TYR A 464 -3.95 -12.01 -1.84
N ALA A 465 -3.10 -11.55 -0.90
CA ALA A 465 -3.38 -10.35 -0.15
C ALA A 465 -2.12 -9.55 0.16
N PHE A 466 -2.26 -8.23 0.07
CA PHE A 466 -1.31 -7.27 0.57
C PHE A 466 -1.61 -6.93 2.02
N ARG A 467 -0.57 -6.61 2.79
CA ARG A 467 -0.67 -5.99 4.11
C ARG A 467 -0.07 -4.60 4.04
N ALA A 468 -0.73 -3.62 4.63
CA ALA A 468 -0.23 -2.26 4.79
C ALA A 468 -0.58 -1.74 6.20
N SER A 469 0.20 -0.80 6.70
CA SER A 469 -0.06 -0.14 7.98
C SER A 469 -1.27 0.80 7.89
N ALA A 470 -2.04 0.87 8.97
CA ALA A 470 -3.05 1.90 9.16
C ALA A 470 -2.40 3.24 9.53
N THR A 471 -3.00 4.34 9.10
CA THR A 471 -2.71 5.71 9.54
C THR A 471 -3.97 6.34 10.12
N SER A 472 -3.92 7.59 10.59
CA SER A 472 -5.12 8.28 11.08
C SER A 472 -6.20 8.27 10.00
N ASP A 473 -7.44 7.94 10.36
CA ASP A 473 -8.56 7.78 9.40
C ASP A 473 -8.83 9.00 8.49
N ASP A 474 -8.33 10.18 8.86
CA ASP A 474 -8.50 11.42 8.10
C ASP A 474 -7.26 11.74 7.23
N ALA A 475 -6.17 10.96 7.33
CA ALA A 475 -5.00 11.12 6.49
C ALA A 475 -5.31 10.60 5.08
N PRO A 476 -4.94 11.38 4.04
CA PRO A 476 -5.06 10.93 2.67
C PRO A 476 -4.08 9.78 2.41
N SER A 477 -4.50 8.86 1.56
CA SER A 477 -3.74 7.67 1.20
C SER A 477 -3.38 7.71 -0.27
N TYR A 478 -2.13 7.40 -0.59
CA TYR A 478 -1.55 7.60 -1.91
C TYR A 478 -0.76 6.39 -2.40
N GLY A 479 -0.77 6.13 -3.70
CA GLY A 479 0.15 5.15 -4.32
C GLY A 479 -0.22 3.68 -4.11
N GLY A 480 -1.45 3.40 -3.69
CA GLY A 480 -1.93 2.03 -3.47
C GLY A 480 -1.82 1.16 -4.72
N GLN A 481 -2.33 1.66 -5.87
CA GLN A 481 -2.23 0.95 -7.15
C GLN A 481 -0.78 0.77 -7.59
N ARG A 482 0.02 1.86 -7.62
CA ARG A 482 1.45 1.81 -7.95
C ARG A 482 2.18 0.74 -7.14
N ASN A 483 2.01 0.74 -5.83
CA ASN A 483 2.76 -0.14 -4.94
C ASN A 483 2.32 -1.60 -5.04
N ALA A 484 1.02 -1.85 -5.22
CA ALA A 484 0.50 -3.19 -5.47
C ALA A 484 0.96 -3.74 -6.84
N GLN A 485 0.97 -2.89 -7.88
CA GLN A 485 1.51 -3.26 -9.18
C GLN A 485 3.01 -3.61 -9.08
N MET A 486 3.80 -2.79 -8.39
CA MET A 486 5.22 -3.07 -8.15
C MET A 486 5.43 -4.43 -7.46
N ALA A 487 4.63 -4.74 -6.44
CA ALA A 487 4.73 -6.02 -5.73
C ALA A 487 4.43 -7.21 -6.66
N MET A 488 3.38 -7.10 -7.49
CA MET A 488 3.00 -8.18 -8.40
C MET A 488 3.95 -8.31 -9.59
N ASP A 489 4.41 -7.21 -10.18
CA ASP A 489 5.43 -7.22 -11.23
C ASP A 489 6.73 -7.85 -10.70
N ALA A 490 7.15 -7.47 -9.49
CA ALA A 490 8.30 -8.09 -8.85
C ALA A 490 8.08 -9.60 -8.65
N PHE A 491 6.92 -10.03 -8.13
CA PHE A 491 6.57 -11.44 -7.98
C PHE A 491 6.75 -12.22 -9.29
N TYR A 492 6.25 -11.69 -10.42
CA TYR A 492 6.42 -12.35 -11.71
C TYR A 492 7.87 -12.32 -12.23
N VAL A 493 8.59 -11.21 -12.07
CA VAL A 493 10.02 -11.12 -12.43
C VAL A 493 10.85 -12.15 -11.66
N TRP A 494 10.60 -12.31 -10.36
CA TRP A 494 11.28 -13.30 -9.51
C TRP A 494 10.98 -14.75 -9.90
N MET A 495 9.84 -15.01 -10.52
CA MET A 495 9.55 -16.33 -11.11
C MET A 495 10.20 -16.47 -12.49
N ALA A 496 10.09 -15.45 -13.35
CA ALA A 496 10.53 -15.49 -14.75
C ALA A 496 12.04 -15.68 -14.91
N LEU A 497 12.83 -15.10 -14.02
CA LEU A 497 14.28 -15.17 -14.05
C LEU A 497 14.81 -16.21 -13.06
N SER A 498 15.99 -16.74 -13.34
CA SER A 498 16.67 -17.69 -12.47
C SER A 498 17.30 -16.98 -11.26
N PRO A 499 17.32 -17.59 -10.05
CA PRO A 499 17.76 -16.91 -8.84
C PRO A 499 19.19 -16.35 -8.84
N ASP A 500 20.09 -16.93 -9.64
CA ASP A 500 21.48 -16.46 -9.80
C ASP A 500 21.59 -15.04 -10.39
N LYS A 501 20.50 -14.48 -10.92
CA LYS A 501 20.41 -13.12 -11.46
C LYS A 501 19.98 -12.07 -10.43
N PHE A 502 19.53 -12.48 -9.25
CA PHE A 502 18.89 -11.60 -8.26
C PHE A 502 19.91 -10.88 -7.38
N TRP A 503 20.83 -10.18 -8.01
CA TRP A 503 21.83 -9.38 -7.34
C TRP A 503 22.13 -8.10 -8.11
N VAL A 504 22.64 -7.12 -7.38
CA VAL A 504 23.19 -5.87 -7.93
C VAL A 504 24.51 -5.58 -7.25
N ASN A 505 25.34 -4.75 -7.88
CA ASN A 505 26.68 -4.44 -7.40
C ASN A 505 27.10 -3.02 -7.80
N LEU A 506 27.23 -2.13 -6.82
CA LEU A 506 27.91 -0.85 -6.94
C LEU A 506 29.37 -1.02 -6.48
N ASN A 507 30.22 -1.36 -7.44
CA ASN A 507 31.67 -1.38 -7.30
C ASN A 507 32.31 -0.42 -8.31
N PRO A 508 33.06 0.61 -7.88
CA PRO A 508 33.55 1.65 -8.78
C PRO A 508 34.56 1.13 -9.82
N THR A 509 35.14 -0.06 -9.61
CA THR A 509 36.08 -0.70 -10.54
C THR A 509 35.43 -1.76 -11.43
N GLU A 510 34.13 -2.03 -11.28
CA GLU A 510 33.40 -3.02 -12.07
C GLU A 510 32.16 -2.41 -12.77
N PRO A 511 32.35 -1.40 -13.66
CA PRO A 511 31.23 -0.69 -14.29
C PRO A 511 30.35 -1.57 -15.20
N ASP A 512 30.87 -2.70 -15.67
CA ASP A 512 30.16 -3.64 -16.54
C ASP A 512 29.48 -4.78 -15.76
N ARG A 513 29.63 -4.80 -14.43
CA ARG A 513 29.08 -5.84 -13.54
C ARG A 513 28.22 -5.19 -12.45
N VAL A 514 27.22 -4.45 -12.88
CA VAL A 514 26.31 -3.70 -12.00
C VAL A 514 25.03 -4.48 -11.72
N ILE A 515 24.45 -5.11 -12.74
CA ILE A 515 23.18 -5.83 -12.68
C ILE A 515 23.08 -6.75 -13.91
N ASP A 516 22.36 -7.87 -13.80
CA ASP A 516 22.04 -8.73 -14.96
C ASP A 516 21.24 -7.96 -16.03
N GLN A 517 21.45 -8.27 -17.32
CA GLN A 517 20.87 -7.53 -18.43
C GLN A 517 19.34 -7.59 -18.48
N GLU A 518 18.73 -8.75 -18.18
CA GLU A 518 17.27 -8.87 -18.18
C GLU A 518 16.68 -8.34 -16.88
N PHE A 519 17.30 -8.65 -15.75
CA PHE A 519 16.86 -8.11 -14.46
C PHE A 519 16.94 -6.57 -14.43
N GLY A 520 17.97 -6.00 -15.06
CA GLY A 520 18.19 -4.57 -15.20
C GLY A 520 17.19 -3.82 -16.08
N LYS A 521 16.25 -4.50 -16.75
CA LYS A 521 15.12 -3.86 -17.45
C LYS A 521 13.89 -3.68 -16.55
N THR A 522 13.90 -4.26 -15.35
CA THR A 522 12.72 -4.37 -14.48
C THR A 522 12.78 -3.39 -13.31
N GLN A 523 11.61 -3.09 -12.72
CA GLN A 523 11.53 -2.22 -11.55
C GLN A 523 12.13 -2.88 -10.31
N ALA A 524 12.05 -4.21 -10.18
CA ALA A 524 12.73 -4.93 -9.11
C ALA A 524 14.25 -4.74 -9.17
N GLY A 525 14.84 -4.79 -10.37
CA GLY A 525 16.26 -4.49 -10.58
C GLY A 525 16.63 -3.05 -10.21
N GLN A 526 15.80 -2.09 -10.59
CA GLN A 526 15.96 -0.68 -10.20
C GLN A 526 15.95 -0.51 -8.68
N VAL A 527 14.96 -1.09 -8.00
CA VAL A 527 14.79 -0.99 -6.55
C VAL A 527 15.99 -1.55 -5.81
N LEU A 528 16.52 -2.71 -6.21
CA LEU A 528 17.71 -3.29 -5.59
C LEU A 528 18.92 -2.36 -5.73
N LEU A 529 19.14 -1.79 -6.92
CA LEU A 529 20.31 -0.95 -7.18
C LEU A 529 20.24 0.40 -6.45
N GLU A 530 19.07 1.04 -6.42
CA GLU A 530 18.85 2.27 -5.64
C GLU A 530 18.99 2.02 -4.14
N ALA A 531 18.48 0.90 -3.62
CA ALA A 531 18.63 0.56 -2.21
C ALA A 531 20.10 0.32 -1.81
N ASP A 532 20.91 -0.23 -2.71
CA ASP A 532 22.35 -0.38 -2.48
C ASP A 532 23.09 0.97 -2.38
N LEU A 533 22.68 1.95 -3.19
CA LEU A 533 23.18 3.32 -3.09
C LEU A 533 22.71 3.97 -1.79
N GLU A 534 21.42 3.83 -1.45
CA GLU A 534 20.87 4.45 -0.24
C GLU A 534 21.47 3.88 1.04
N MET A 535 21.65 2.55 1.14
CA MET A 535 22.35 1.92 2.28
C MET A 535 23.75 2.53 2.49
N LYS A 536 24.46 2.80 1.40
CA LYS A 536 25.77 3.42 1.45
C LYS A 536 25.66 4.85 1.98
N GLU A 537 24.70 5.65 1.51
CA GLU A 537 24.46 7.01 2.01
C GLU A 537 24.07 7.02 3.50
N VAL A 538 23.14 6.15 3.92
CA VAL A 538 22.72 5.95 5.32
C VAL A 538 23.91 5.63 6.22
N SER A 539 24.73 4.65 5.83
CA SER A 539 25.94 4.31 6.57
C SER A 539 26.84 5.54 6.77
N GLY A 540 27.02 6.35 5.72
CA GLY A 540 27.78 7.59 5.80
C GLY A 540 27.15 8.61 6.74
N ARG A 541 25.81 8.76 6.72
CA ARG A 541 25.06 9.66 7.62
C ARG A 541 25.19 9.26 9.08
N LEU A 542 25.08 7.97 9.40
CA LEU A 542 25.12 7.45 10.76
C LEU A 542 26.48 7.60 11.45
N GLN A 543 27.55 7.77 10.68
CA GLN A 543 28.89 8.03 11.20
C GLN A 543 29.14 9.51 11.51
N ARG A 544 28.27 10.43 11.10
CA ARG A 544 28.53 11.87 11.23
C ARG A 544 28.54 12.33 12.68
N ASP A 545 29.49 13.19 13.06
CA ASP A 545 29.65 13.72 14.42
C ASP A 545 28.50 14.66 14.86
N ASP A 546 27.70 15.15 13.90
CA ASP A 546 26.46 15.87 14.14
C ASP A 546 25.28 14.97 14.55
N THR A 547 25.47 13.64 14.53
CA THR A 547 24.49 12.67 15.04
C THR A 547 24.93 12.11 16.41
N PRO A 548 23.98 11.76 17.31
CA PRO A 548 24.33 11.15 18.59
C PRO A 548 25.08 9.81 18.46
N LEU A 549 24.78 9.01 17.44
CA LEU A 549 25.48 7.75 17.18
C LEU A 549 26.89 8.00 16.65
N GLY A 550 27.03 8.83 15.62
CA GLY A 550 28.31 9.13 15.00
C GLY A 550 29.29 9.79 15.96
N LYS A 551 28.82 10.68 16.86
CA LYS A 551 29.64 11.22 17.94
C LYS A 551 30.19 10.15 18.88
N ARG A 552 29.34 9.22 19.34
CA ARG A 552 29.80 8.10 20.19
C ARG A 552 30.77 7.18 19.45
N PHE A 553 30.52 6.95 18.17
CA PHE A 553 31.41 6.18 17.31
C PHE A 553 32.77 6.87 17.21
N GLU A 554 32.79 8.17 16.91
CA GLU A 554 34.00 8.99 16.84
C GLU A 554 34.80 9.02 18.14
N ASP A 555 34.12 9.13 19.29
CA ASP A 555 34.73 9.10 20.63
C ASP A 555 35.36 7.74 20.96
N ALA A 556 34.84 6.65 20.39
CA ALA A 556 35.33 5.29 20.60
C ALA A 556 36.55 4.95 19.72
N LEU A 557 36.71 5.62 18.58
CA LEU A 557 37.83 5.37 17.66
C LEU A 557 39.18 5.70 18.31
N ARG A 558 40.15 4.80 18.09
CA ARG A 558 41.52 4.91 18.61
C ARG A 558 42.49 5.33 17.52
N GLY A 559 43.69 5.75 17.95
CA GLY A 559 44.76 6.22 17.07
C GLY A 559 44.62 7.70 16.71
N THR A 560 45.74 8.34 16.38
CA THR A 560 45.78 9.77 16.01
C THR A 560 44.93 10.06 14.79
N ASP A 561 44.93 9.13 13.82
CA ASP A 561 44.21 9.27 12.55
C ASP A 561 42.78 8.72 12.60
N LYS A 562 42.38 8.06 13.71
CA LYS A 562 41.08 7.39 13.90
C LYS A 562 40.67 6.51 12.71
N CYS A 563 41.66 5.98 11.99
CA CYS A 563 41.44 5.38 10.68
C CYS A 563 40.81 3.99 10.80
N PHE A 564 39.92 3.65 9.87
CA PHE A 564 39.48 2.28 9.63
C PHE A 564 39.24 2.09 8.13
N LEU A 565 39.35 0.84 7.68
CA LEU A 565 39.20 0.52 6.27
C LEU A 565 37.72 0.30 5.95
N GLY A 566 37.20 1.09 5.00
CA GLY A 566 35.89 0.87 4.40
C GLY A 566 35.92 -0.47 3.68
N ARG A 567 34.86 -1.25 3.83
CA ARG A 567 34.78 -2.62 3.33
C ARG A 567 33.54 -2.82 2.47
N ARG A 568 33.55 -3.89 1.67
CA ARG A 568 32.39 -4.36 0.93
C ARG A 568 31.23 -4.56 1.89
N GLN A 569 30.07 -4.00 1.57
CA GLN A 569 28.84 -4.20 2.32
C GLN A 569 27.71 -4.52 1.37
N TRP A 570 26.86 -5.48 1.72
CA TRP A 570 25.71 -5.83 0.90
C TRP A 570 24.49 -6.19 1.73
N ILE A 571 23.31 -5.86 1.21
CA ILE A 571 22.03 -6.25 1.79
C ILE A 571 21.73 -7.69 1.38
N GLU A 572 21.27 -8.52 2.31
CA GLU A 572 20.78 -9.86 2.00
C GLU A 572 19.56 -10.24 2.87
N PRO A 573 18.74 -11.21 2.40
CA PRO A 573 17.68 -11.82 3.19
C PRO A 573 18.22 -12.54 4.43
N THR A 574 17.53 -12.38 5.55
CA THR A 574 17.57 -13.38 6.63
C THR A 574 16.39 -14.34 6.48
N PRO A 575 16.39 -15.51 7.16
CA PRO A 575 15.29 -16.48 7.01
C PRO A 575 13.92 -15.84 7.22
N ALA A 576 13.08 -15.87 6.18
CA ALA A 576 11.73 -15.34 6.22
C ALA A 576 10.86 -16.25 7.09
N THR A 577 10.09 -15.65 7.99
CA THR A 577 9.17 -16.40 8.86
C THR A 577 7.84 -16.56 8.14
N VAL A 578 7.43 -17.80 7.91
CA VAL A 578 6.23 -18.13 7.13
C VAL A 578 5.34 -19.15 7.84
N ARG A 579 4.14 -19.36 7.31
CA ARG A 579 3.30 -20.51 7.61
C ARG A 579 2.78 -21.10 6.31
N GLU A 580 3.07 -22.38 6.07
CA GLU A 580 2.57 -23.12 4.90
C GLU A 580 1.40 -24.02 5.28
N ASP A 581 0.17 -23.58 5.00
CA ASP A 581 -1.04 -24.32 5.36
C ASP A 581 -1.72 -24.92 4.13
N GLY A 582 -1.36 -26.15 3.79
CA GLY A 582 -1.80 -26.78 2.55
C GLY A 582 -1.32 -25.93 1.37
N ASP A 583 -2.25 -25.49 0.52
CA ASP A 583 -1.97 -24.62 -0.65
C ASP A 583 -1.90 -23.14 -0.31
N GLN A 584 -1.76 -22.75 0.96
CA GLN A 584 -1.67 -21.36 1.40
C GLN A 584 -0.30 -21.04 1.97
N LEU A 585 0.22 -19.87 1.64
CA LEU A 585 1.42 -19.28 2.25
C LEU A 585 1.04 -17.97 2.94
N TYR A 586 1.35 -17.89 4.23
CA TYR A 586 1.33 -16.66 5.01
C TYR A 586 2.77 -16.19 5.24
N ILE A 587 3.10 -14.97 4.83
CA ILE A 587 4.42 -14.35 5.04
C ILE A 587 4.32 -13.47 6.29
N ILE A 588 4.78 -14.01 7.42
CA ILE A 588 4.65 -13.38 8.73
C ILE A 588 5.66 -12.25 8.88
N ASP A 589 6.93 -12.56 8.60
CA ASP A 589 8.05 -11.64 8.71
C ASP A 589 9.08 -11.86 7.60
N ALA A 590 9.72 -10.77 7.17
CA ALA A 590 10.65 -10.73 6.05
C ALA A 590 11.85 -9.82 6.39
N PRO A 591 12.73 -10.23 7.33
CA PRO A 591 13.80 -9.36 7.79
C PRO A 591 14.98 -9.36 6.82
N LEU A 592 15.56 -8.17 6.63
CA LEU A 592 16.80 -7.97 5.87
C LEU A 592 17.97 -7.71 6.81
N THR A 593 19.18 -8.05 6.37
CA THR A 593 20.42 -7.73 7.07
C THR A 593 21.45 -7.13 6.12
N VAL A 594 22.54 -6.61 6.69
CA VAL A 594 23.70 -6.15 5.93
C VAL A 594 24.90 -6.98 6.35
N LYS A 595 25.61 -7.52 5.37
CA LYS A 595 26.90 -8.16 5.57
C LYS A 595 28.02 -7.18 5.34
N LEU A 596 29.12 -7.44 6.05
CA LEU A 596 30.38 -6.72 5.92
C LEU A 596 31.46 -7.73 5.53
N GLY A 597 32.13 -7.47 4.42
CA GLY A 597 33.24 -8.27 3.92
C GLY A 597 34.48 -8.12 4.81
N LEU A 598 35.01 -9.23 5.32
CA LEU A 598 36.12 -9.24 6.28
C LEU A 598 37.46 -9.59 5.63
N GLU A 599 37.46 -10.00 4.36
CA GLU A 599 38.67 -10.34 3.63
C GLU A 599 39.41 -9.07 3.16
N ASN A 600 40.69 -9.20 2.81
CA ASN A 600 41.44 -8.05 2.28
C ASN A 600 40.96 -7.62 0.89
N SER A 601 40.40 -8.55 0.12
CA SER A 601 39.72 -8.30 -1.16
C SER A 601 38.48 -7.40 -1.02
N ASP A 602 37.87 -7.37 0.15
CA ASP A 602 36.70 -6.53 0.44
C ASP A 602 37.08 -5.10 0.80
N ILE A 603 38.36 -4.79 1.03
CA ILE A 603 38.81 -3.43 1.31
C ILE A 603 38.49 -2.55 0.10
N SER A 604 37.98 -1.35 0.40
CA SER A 604 37.55 -0.42 -0.63
C SER A 604 38.73 0.06 -1.49
N PRO A 605 38.56 0.17 -2.81
CA PRO A 605 39.62 0.63 -3.70
C PRO A 605 40.26 1.94 -3.26
N ASN A 606 41.59 2.02 -3.33
CA ASN A 606 42.39 3.20 -3.00
C ASN A 606 42.26 3.68 -1.53
N GLN A 607 41.89 2.80 -0.60
CA GLN A 607 41.86 3.11 0.83
C GLN A 607 43.02 2.43 1.57
N SER A 608 43.78 3.22 2.34
CA SER A 608 44.84 2.76 3.25
C SER A 608 44.74 3.52 4.58
N CYS A 609 45.30 2.92 5.64
CA CYS A 609 45.49 3.56 6.95
C CYS A 609 46.99 3.70 7.23
N ASP A 610 47.70 4.35 6.31
CA ASP A 610 49.15 4.49 6.40
C ASP A 610 49.52 5.32 7.63
N GLY A 611 50.43 4.80 8.46
CA GLY A 611 50.87 5.47 9.69
C GLY A 611 50.11 5.06 10.96
N GLN A 612 49.02 4.30 10.86
CA GLN A 612 48.32 3.74 12.01
C GLN A 612 48.70 2.27 12.26
N ASP A 613 48.76 1.85 13.53
CA ASP A 613 48.93 0.44 13.89
C ASP A 613 47.82 -0.42 13.27
N PRO A 614 48.15 -1.50 12.54
CA PRO A 614 47.16 -2.43 11.99
C PRO A 614 46.18 -3.00 13.03
N ALA A 615 46.62 -3.23 14.28
CA ALA A 615 45.76 -3.71 15.34
C ALA A 615 44.71 -2.67 15.75
N ILE A 616 45.09 -1.39 15.82
CA ILE A 616 44.16 -0.28 16.05
C ILE A 616 43.18 -0.14 14.88
N THR A 617 43.67 -0.27 13.65
CA THR A 617 42.83 -0.23 12.44
C THR A 617 41.79 -1.33 12.43
N ALA A 618 42.17 -2.55 12.82
CA ALA A 618 41.26 -3.68 12.94
C ALA A 618 40.22 -3.48 14.06
N GLU A 619 40.64 -2.94 15.22
CA GLU A 619 39.73 -2.62 16.33
C GLU A 619 38.73 -1.53 15.95
N ASN A 620 39.16 -0.46 15.27
CA ASN A 620 38.27 0.57 14.75
C ASN A 620 37.28 0.01 13.71
N GLY A 621 37.72 -0.92 12.85
CA GLY A 621 36.83 -1.65 11.95
C GLY A 621 35.77 -2.48 12.69
N LYS A 622 36.13 -3.08 13.83
CA LYS A 622 35.18 -3.78 14.70
C LYS A 622 34.18 -2.82 15.34
N LEU A 623 34.61 -1.63 15.75
CA LEU A 623 33.68 -0.59 16.24
C LEU A 623 32.66 -0.20 15.18
N TYR A 624 33.06 -0.10 13.91
CA TYR A 624 32.12 0.17 12.81
C TYR A 624 31.08 -0.95 12.68
N GLN A 625 31.54 -2.20 12.75
CA GLN A 625 30.65 -3.37 12.72
C GLN A 625 29.69 -3.40 13.92
N ASP A 626 30.17 -3.08 15.13
CA ASP A 626 29.39 -3.23 16.36
C ASP A 626 28.46 -2.03 16.62
N MET A 627 28.76 -0.84 16.08
CA MET A 627 28.02 0.39 16.33
C MET A 627 27.22 0.91 15.13
N ILE A 628 27.77 0.86 13.92
CA ILE A 628 27.15 1.47 12.72
C ILE A 628 26.28 0.45 11.99
N MET A 629 26.77 -0.77 11.78
CA MET A 629 26.01 -1.79 11.03
C MET A 629 24.64 -2.14 11.61
N PRO A 630 24.45 -2.27 12.94
CA PRO A 630 23.12 -2.49 13.50
C PRO A 630 22.15 -1.35 13.20
N ALA A 631 22.61 -0.10 13.20
CA ALA A 631 21.78 1.06 12.85
C ALA A 631 21.47 1.13 11.34
N VAL A 632 22.38 0.65 10.48
CA VAL A 632 22.09 0.49 9.04
C VAL A 632 21.04 -0.61 8.81
N VAL A 633 21.16 -1.74 9.53
CA VAL A 633 20.16 -2.82 9.49
C VAL A 633 18.79 -2.32 9.96
N GLU A 634 18.75 -1.52 11.02
CA GLU A 634 17.52 -0.89 11.52
C GLU A 634 16.89 0.00 10.43
N ALA A 635 17.67 0.90 9.82
CA ALA A 635 17.22 1.78 8.75
C ALA A 635 16.63 0.99 7.56
N ILE A 636 17.31 -0.08 7.12
CA ILE A 636 16.82 -0.92 6.02
C ILE A 636 15.47 -1.58 6.33
N ASN A 637 15.22 -1.96 7.58
CA ASN A 637 13.98 -2.63 7.96
C ASN A 637 12.83 -1.66 8.29
N HIS A 638 13.13 -0.40 8.65
CA HIS A 638 12.13 0.51 9.20
C HIS A 638 12.01 1.86 8.49
N ASP A 639 13.08 2.37 7.87
CA ASP A 639 13.02 3.70 7.25
C ASP A 639 12.20 3.66 5.94
N PRO A 640 11.47 4.75 5.62
CA PRO A 640 10.63 4.83 4.42
C PRO A 640 11.41 4.68 3.10
N GLU A 641 12.68 5.10 3.07
CA GLU A 641 13.55 5.03 1.90
C GLU A 641 13.85 3.59 1.44
N PHE A 642 13.67 2.58 2.30
CA PHE A 642 13.80 1.16 1.95
C PHE A 642 12.45 0.43 1.81
N ALA A 643 11.32 1.15 1.82
CA ALA A 643 10.00 0.52 1.73
C ALA A 643 9.80 -0.26 0.43
N ASP A 644 10.27 0.28 -0.70
CA ASP A 644 10.20 -0.41 -2.00
C ASP A 644 11.07 -1.69 -1.98
N LEU A 645 12.25 -1.68 -1.32
CA LEU A 645 13.10 -2.87 -1.16
C LEU A 645 12.38 -3.99 -0.39
N ARG A 646 11.73 -3.65 0.73
CA ARG A 646 10.97 -4.61 1.54
C ARG A 646 9.77 -5.17 0.76
N ARG A 647 9.11 -4.32 -0.04
CA ARG A 647 8.01 -4.72 -0.94
C ARG A 647 8.42 -5.73 -2.00
N VAL A 648 9.53 -5.49 -2.69
CA VAL A 648 10.01 -6.45 -3.70
C VAL A 648 10.57 -7.71 -3.04
N TYR A 649 11.14 -7.62 -1.82
CA TYR A 649 11.58 -8.80 -1.07
C TYR A 649 10.41 -9.71 -0.64
N ALA A 650 9.32 -9.14 -0.11
CA ALA A 650 8.12 -9.91 0.24
C ALA A 650 7.57 -10.68 -0.97
N SER A 651 7.61 -10.06 -2.14
CA SER A 651 7.23 -10.68 -3.42
C SER A 651 8.20 -11.81 -3.84
N ARG A 652 9.50 -11.66 -3.54
CA ARG A 652 10.56 -12.66 -3.78
C ARG A 652 10.36 -13.92 -2.92
N ILE A 653 9.87 -13.76 -1.69
CA ILE A 653 9.49 -14.86 -0.78
C ILE A 653 8.33 -15.68 -1.37
N ALA A 654 7.27 -15.01 -1.83
CA ALA A 654 6.14 -15.69 -2.47
C ALA A 654 6.60 -16.48 -3.72
N ALA A 655 7.43 -15.87 -4.56
CA ALA A 655 7.99 -16.53 -5.74
C ALA A 655 8.88 -17.74 -5.38
N GLU A 656 9.66 -17.67 -4.30
CA GLU A 656 10.48 -18.79 -3.82
C GLU A 656 9.61 -19.98 -3.43
N TRP A 657 8.51 -19.73 -2.73
CA TRP A 657 7.57 -20.77 -2.33
C TRP A 657 6.96 -21.47 -3.54
N TYR A 658 6.49 -20.72 -4.54
CA TYR A 658 5.98 -21.27 -5.79
C TYR A 658 7.03 -22.10 -6.54
N ARG A 659 8.27 -21.61 -6.62
CA ARG A 659 9.38 -22.31 -7.26
C ARG A 659 9.67 -23.65 -6.59
N LYS A 660 9.73 -23.68 -5.25
CA LYS A 660 9.90 -24.92 -4.47
C LYS A 660 8.75 -25.89 -4.73
N ARG A 661 7.51 -25.40 -4.69
CA ARG A 661 6.32 -26.21 -4.96
C ARG A 661 6.31 -26.78 -6.38
N ASN A 662 6.70 -25.98 -7.37
CA ASN A 662 6.72 -26.37 -8.78
C ASN A 662 7.72 -27.50 -9.06
N ALA A 663 8.80 -27.60 -8.28
CA ALA A 663 9.76 -28.70 -8.37
C ALA A 663 9.14 -30.05 -7.96
N ASP A 664 8.18 -30.04 -7.04
CA ASP A 664 7.48 -31.25 -6.57
C ASP A 664 6.18 -31.53 -7.36
N LYS A 665 5.41 -30.47 -7.65
CA LYS A 665 4.11 -30.50 -8.32
C LYS A 665 3.99 -29.27 -9.21
N PRO A 666 3.80 -29.42 -10.53
CA PRO A 666 3.59 -28.28 -11.41
C PRO A 666 2.48 -27.35 -10.90
N THR A 667 2.83 -26.08 -10.73
CA THR A 667 1.92 -25.01 -10.32
C THR A 667 1.33 -24.33 -11.54
N GLN A 668 0.36 -23.44 -11.34
CA GLN A 668 -0.18 -22.64 -12.45
C GLN A 668 0.84 -21.68 -13.10
N TYR A 669 2.01 -21.49 -12.47
CA TYR A 669 3.09 -20.64 -12.96
C TYR A 669 4.27 -21.43 -13.56
N ALA A 670 4.10 -22.74 -13.80
CA ALA A 670 5.14 -23.59 -14.34
C ALA A 670 5.78 -23.04 -15.63
N ASP A 671 4.98 -22.44 -16.52
CA ASP A 671 5.44 -21.88 -17.79
C ASP A 671 6.14 -20.52 -17.64
N VAL A 672 5.93 -19.83 -16.51
CA VAL A 672 6.60 -18.56 -16.20
C VAL A 672 7.94 -18.81 -15.56
N ILE A 673 8.03 -19.80 -14.66
CA ILE A 673 9.24 -20.11 -13.88
C ILE A 673 10.43 -20.39 -14.81
N ASP A 674 11.51 -19.62 -14.65
CA ASP A 674 12.74 -19.70 -15.46
C ASP A 674 12.57 -19.48 -16.98
N SER A 675 11.45 -18.90 -17.41
CA SER A 675 11.22 -18.60 -18.83
C SER A 675 12.23 -17.61 -19.44
N GLY A 676 12.89 -16.79 -18.60
CA GLY A 676 13.78 -15.72 -19.04
C GLY A 676 13.07 -14.51 -19.65
N ASN A 677 11.74 -14.54 -19.76
CA ASN A 677 10.96 -13.52 -20.43
C ASN A 677 10.40 -12.49 -19.44
N VAL A 678 10.94 -11.28 -19.46
CA VAL A 678 10.48 -10.15 -18.63
C VAL A 678 9.81 -9.03 -19.44
N ALA A 679 9.50 -9.24 -20.73
CA ALA A 679 9.04 -8.19 -21.63
C ALA A 679 7.82 -7.42 -21.09
N ALA A 680 6.91 -8.12 -20.41
CA ALA A 680 5.70 -7.54 -19.82
C ALA A 680 5.94 -6.67 -18.57
N TRP A 681 7.12 -6.73 -17.96
CA TRP A 681 7.47 -6.05 -16.68
C TRP A 681 8.70 -5.16 -16.82
N THR A 682 8.96 -4.70 -18.05
CA THR A 682 10.03 -3.74 -18.31
C THR A 682 9.58 -2.32 -17.98
N VAL A 683 10.49 -1.53 -17.40
CA VAL A 683 10.25 -0.10 -17.11
C VAL A 683 11.35 0.75 -17.76
N PRO A 684 11.06 1.98 -18.19
CA PRO A 684 12.06 2.87 -18.76
C PRO A 684 12.96 3.44 -17.64
N TRP A 685 14.15 2.86 -17.46
CA TRP A 685 15.19 3.39 -16.58
C TRP A 685 16.58 2.96 -17.06
N ASN A 686 17.62 3.54 -16.48
CA ASN A 686 19.01 3.27 -16.84
C ASN A 686 19.87 3.00 -15.59
N SER A 687 20.34 1.76 -15.44
CA SER A 687 21.22 1.37 -14.32
C SER A 687 22.52 2.15 -14.28
N ARG A 688 22.99 2.64 -15.43
CA ARG A 688 24.19 3.47 -15.52
C ARG A 688 24.05 4.78 -14.75
N GLU A 689 22.85 5.38 -14.72
CA GLU A 689 22.63 6.64 -14.00
C GLU A 689 22.80 6.46 -12.48
N VAL A 690 22.33 5.34 -11.93
CA VAL A 690 22.54 5.01 -10.50
C VAL A 690 24.01 4.73 -10.23
N PHE A 691 24.69 4.00 -11.12
CA PHE A 691 26.13 3.78 -11.02
C PHE A 691 26.93 5.08 -11.05
N ASP A 692 26.60 6.01 -11.95
CA ASP A 692 27.29 7.30 -12.05
C ASP A 692 27.04 8.18 -10.81
N ARG A 693 25.82 8.18 -10.27
CA ARG A 693 25.51 8.81 -8.96
C ARG A 693 26.34 8.21 -7.84
N TYR A 694 26.48 6.89 -7.82
CA TYR A 694 27.32 6.19 -6.86
C TYR A 694 28.79 6.58 -7.00
N VAL A 695 29.37 6.51 -8.21
CA VAL A 695 30.77 6.89 -8.46
C VAL A 695 31.02 8.35 -8.08
N TYR A 696 30.07 9.24 -8.37
CA TYR A 696 30.16 10.63 -7.93
C TYR A 696 30.20 10.73 -6.40
N SER A 697 29.26 10.10 -5.68
CA SER A 697 29.25 10.06 -4.21
C SER A 697 30.54 9.44 -3.63
N TYR A 698 31.05 8.40 -4.28
CA TYR A 698 32.27 7.67 -3.89
C TYR A 698 33.52 8.54 -4.03
N THR A 699 33.64 9.28 -5.13
CA THR A 699 34.79 10.13 -5.44
C THR A 699 34.73 11.50 -4.76
N HIS A 700 33.52 12.03 -4.53
CA HIS A 700 33.25 13.32 -3.87
C HIS A 700 32.64 13.10 -2.49
N ALA A 701 33.25 12.19 -1.72
CA ALA A 701 32.76 11.85 -0.39
C ALA A 701 32.71 13.09 0.52
N LYS A 702 31.62 13.24 1.26
CA LYS A 702 31.45 14.32 2.23
C LYS A 702 32.23 14.01 3.52
N PRO A 703 32.81 15.03 4.19
CA PRO A 703 33.36 14.88 5.54
C PRO A 703 32.34 14.21 6.47
N THR A 704 32.80 13.24 7.24
CA THR A 704 31.96 12.50 8.19
C THR A 704 32.14 13.07 9.59
N PHE A 705 33.37 13.22 10.06
CA PHE A 705 33.66 13.84 11.34
C PHE A 705 35.02 14.53 11.34
N SER A 706 35.20 15.51 12.22
CA SER A 706 36.48 16.19 12.42
C SER A 706 36.89 16.20 13.88
N TRP A 707 38.18 16.04 14.15
CA TRP A 707 38.74 16.06 15.51
C TRP A 707 40.00 16.91 15.57
N LYS A 708 40.34 17.36 16.79
CA LYS A 708 41.55 18.15 17.03
C LYS A 708 42.71 17.25 17.40
N THR A 709 43.85 17.47 16.78
CA THR A 709 45.14 16.85 17.14
C THR A 709 46.13 17.91 17.61
N GLN A 710 47.27 17.50 18.18
CA GLN A 710 48.36 18.42 18.52
C GLN A 710 48.98 19.11 17.29
N GLU A 711 48.77 18.56 16.10
CA GLU A 711 49.27 19.05 14.82
C GLU A 711 48.26 19.92 14.05
N GLY A 712 47.02 20.05 14.56
CA GLY A 712 45.93 20.79 13.94
C GLY A 712 44.62 20.00 13.83
N ASP A 713 43.64 20.60 13.15
CA ASP A 713 42.34 19.96 12.88
C ASP A 713 42.51 18.87 11.81
N ARG A 714 42.00 17.68 12.09
CA ARG A 714 41.96 16.53 11.16
C ARG A 714 40.50 16.23 10.83
N THR A 715 40.27 15.77 9.60
CA THR A 715 38.93 15.43 9.10
C THR A 715 38.94 14.06 8.48
N TRP A 716 38.03 13.20 8.93
CA TRP A 716 37.75 11.93 8.31
C TRP A 716 36.66 12.13 7.27
N THR A 717 36.96 11.75 6.04
CA THR A 717 36.00 11.77 4.93
C THR A 717 35.65 10.33 4.63
N ARG A 718 34.40 9.96 4.95
CA ARG A 718 33.66 8.69 4.75
C ARG A 718 34.46 7.46 4.26
N GLY A 719 34.22 6.33 4.92
CA GLY A 719 34.58 5.01 4.41
C GLY A 719 33.89 4.71 3.07
N ARG A 720 34.68 4.63 2.01
CA ARG A 720 34.24 4.48 0.62
C ARG A 720 33.73 3.07 0.34
N SER A 721 32.61 2.65 0.92
CA SER A 721 32.11 1.28 0.76
C SER A 721 31.60 0.99 -0.67
N TRP A 722 31.73 -0.26 -1.05
CA TRP A 722 31.21 -0.85 -2.29
C TRP A 722 30.41 -2.10 -1.94
N GLY A 723 29.72 -2.71 -2.89
CA GLY A 723 28.97 -3.94 -2.68
C GLY A 723 27.59 -3.86 -3.32
N GLY A 724 26.55 -4.42 -2.71
CA GLY A 724 25.34 -4.73 -3.46
C GLY A 724 24.09 -5.05 -2.65
N VAL A 725 23.10 -5.60 -3.35
CA VAL A 725 22.02 -6.40 -2.76
C VAL A 725 22.10 -7.78 -3.37
N ASP A 726 21.99 -8.84 -2.57
CA ASP A 726 21.99 -10.23 -3.03
C ASP A 726 20.76 -10.97 -2.50
N PHE A 727 19.77 -11.13 -3.37
CA PHE A 727 18.51 -11.86 -3.14
C PHE A 727 18.50 -13.22 -3.88
N SER A 728 19.68 -13.70 -4.31
CA SER A 728 19.80 -14.98 -5.03
C SER A 728 19.41 -16.18 -4.17
N LYS A 729 19.50 -16.05 -2.86
CA LYS A 729 19.14 -17.09 -1.89
C LYS A 729 18.11 -16.58 -0.90
N ILE A 730 17.08 -17.38 -0.67
CA ILE A 730 16.09 -17.17 0.39
C ILE A 730 15.90 -18.46 1.17
N GLU A 731 15.93 -18.34 2.50
CA GLU A 731 15.53 -19.39 3.42
C GLU A 731 14.12 -19.08 3.94
N LEU A 732 13.25 -20.10 3.95
CA LEU A 732 11.90 -20.01 4.51
C LEU A 732 11.85 -20.84 5.79
N LYS A 733 11.38 -20.24 6.87
CA LYS A 733 11.20 -20.89 8.17
C LYS A 733 9.72 -20.97 8.51
N ASP A 734 9.13 -22.15 8.35
CA ASP A 734 7.74 -22.39 8.80
C ASP A 734 7.68 -22.43 10.32
N VAL A 735 6.82 -21.61 10.92
CA VAL A 735 6.56 -21.59 12.38
C VAL A 735 5.73 -22.79 12.85
N GLY A 736 5.06 -23.47 11.94
CA GLY A 736 4.15 -24.57 12.24
C GLY A 736 2.80 -24.11 12.79
N GLU A 737 1.82 -25.02 12.75
CA GLU A 737 0.42 -24.73 13.06
C GLU A 737 0.21 -24.22 14.51
N GLN A 738 0.89 -24.84 15.48
CA GLN A 738 0.68 -24.52 16.90
C GLN A 738 1.15 -23.09 17.23
N GLU A 739 2.35 -22.70 16.76
CA GLU A 739 2.86 -21.35 16.98
C GLU A 739 2.03 -20.33 16.21
N PHE A 740 1.64 -20.64 14.97
CA PHE A 740 0.78 -19.79 14.17
C PHE A 740 -0.56 -19.49 14.85
N LYS A 741 -1.26 -20.52 15.35
CA LYS A 741 -2.52 -20.33 16.09
C LYS A 741 -2.36 -19.56 17.40
N THR A 742 -1.20 -19.65 18.04
CA THR A 742 -0.98 -19.00 19.34
C THR A 742 -0.55 -17.54 19.21
N LYS A 743 0.30 -17.23 18.22
CA LYS A 743 0.93 -15.90 18.08
C LYS A 743 0.42 -15.09 16.90
N TYR A 744 -0.04 -15.75 15.84
CA TYR A 744 -0.28 -15.14 14.53
C TYR A 744 -1.69 -15.40 13.99
N ALA A 745 -2.63 -15.89 14.81
CA ALA A 745 -3.98 -16.25 14.37
C ALA A 745 -4.74 -15.09 13.72
N SER A 746 -4.47 -13.84 14.14
CA SER A 746 -5.09 -12.64 13.56
C SER A 746 -4.74 -12.44 12.07
N ILE A 747 -3.61 -12.96 11.61
CA ILE A 747 -3.22 -12.94 10.18
C ILE A 747 -4.19 -13.81 9.38
N ALA A 748 -4.47 -15.04 9.84
CA ALA A 748 -5.35 -15.96 9.14
C ALA A 748 -6.78 -15.42 9.01
N THR A 749 -7.25 -14.73 10.05
CA THR A 749 -8.59 -14.11 10.06
C THR A 749 -8.70 -12.87 9.17
N ALA A 750 -7.58 -12.31 8.70
CA ALA A 750 -7.57 -11.11 7.86
C ALA A 750 -7.22 -11.41 6.41
N ALA A 751 -6.17 -12.21 6.17
CA ALA A 751 -5.62 -12.44 4.84
C ALA A 751 -6.60 -13.11 3.87
N GLY A 752 -7.13 -14.29 4.22
CA GLY A 752 -8.10 -15.00 3.37
C GLY A 752 -9.40 -14.21 3.14
N PRO A 753 -10.04 -13.65 4.18
CA PRO A 753 -11.24 -12.85 3.99
C PRO A 753 -11.03 -11.56 3.18
N SER A 754 -9.79 -11.03 3.07
CA SER A 754 -9.54 -9.76 2.38
C SER A 754 -9.82 -9.76 0.86
N ILE A 755 -10.09 -10.92 0.26
CA ILE A 755 -10.53 -11.06 -1.12
C ILE A 755 -11.88 -10.38 -1.41
N VAL A 756 -12.74 -10.23 -0.40
CA VAL A 756 -14.05 -9.56 -0.56
C VAL A 756 -14.00 -8.07 -0.20
N GLY A 757 -12.81 -7.55 0.13
CA GLY A 757 -12.58 -6.16 0.52
C GLY A 757 -11.57 -6.05 1.67
N PRO A 758 -11.00 -4.86 1.89
CA PRO A 758 -10.08 -4.58 3.00
C PRO A 758 -10.55 -5.07 4.37
N VAL A 759 -9.66 -5.75 5.08
CA VAL A 759 -9.89 -6.27 6.43
C VAL A 759 -8.85 -5.70 7.39
N GLU A 760 -9.31 -5.05 8.44
CA GLU A 760 -8.45 -4.60 9.54
C GLU A 760 -8.06 -5.82 10.40
N GLN A 761 -6.76 -6.00 10.61
CA GLN A 761 -6.25 -7.03 11.51
C GLN A 761 -6.62 -6.65 12.95
N GLN A 762 -6.89 -7.63 13.81
CA GLN A 762 -7.38 -7.40 15.19
C GLN A 762 -6.50 -6.48 16.06
N SER A 763 -5.24 -6.25 15.69
CA SER A 763 -4.34 -5.29 16.33
C SER A 763 -4.67 -3.82 16.03
N GLY A 764 -5.44 -3.55 14.97
CA GLY A 764 -5.88 -2.22 14.54
C GLY A 764 -4.83 -1.39 13.78
N ASP A 765 -3.61 -1.92 13.63
CA ASP A 765 -2.46 -1.25 13.02
C ASP A 765 -2.16 -1.73 11.59
N GLN A 766 -2.79 -2.81 11.14
CA GLN A 766 -2.56 -3.43 9.83
C GLN A 766 -3.87 -3.66 9.09
N ILE A 767 -3.86 -3.37 7.79
CA ILE A 767 -4.99 -3.56 6.88
C ILE A 767 -4.56 -4.51 5.77
N TRP A 768 -5.43 -5.49 5.50
CA TRP A 768 -5.23 -6.53 4.51
C TRP A 768 -6.13 -6.28 3.32
N ILE A 769 -5.58 -6.35 2.11
CA ILE A 769 -6.29 -6.04 0.86
C ILE A 769 -5.99 -7.18 -0.11
N GLY A 770 -6.99 -7.96 -0.45
CA GLY A 770 -6.82 -9.17 -1.25
C GLY A 770 -7.62 -9.18 -2.52
N ASP A 771 -7.23 -10.11 -3.39
CA ASP A 771 -7.88 -10.38 -4.68
C ASP A 771 -7.50 -11.81 -5.14
N ILE A 772 -7.92 -12.21 -6.34
CA ILE A 772 -7.68 -13.52 -6.92
C ILE A 772 -7.31 -13.45 -8.40
N ILE A 773 -6.27 -14.21 -8.76
CA ILE A 773 -5.87 -14.47 -10.14
C ILE A 773 -6.21 -15.92 -10.46
N THR A 774 -6.93 -16.15 -11.56
CA THR A 774 -7.24 -17.52 -11.98
C THR A 774 -7.39 -17.63 -13.49
N SER A 775 -6.97 -18.79 -14.02
CA SER A 775 -7.21 -19.23 -15.40
C SER A 775 -8.52 -20.00 -15.58
N VAL A 776 -9.25 -20.23 -14.49
CA VAL A 776 -10.51 -20.98 -14.47
C VAL A 776 -11.64 -20.05 -14.04
N PRO A 777 -12.83 -20.09 -14.68
CA PRO A 777 -13.97 -19.29 -14.23
C PRO A 777 -14.28 -19.49 -12.74
N LEU A 778 -14.57 -18.39 -12.04
CA LEU A 778 -14.72 -18.41 -10.57
C LEU A 778 -15.89 -19.25 -10.09
N ASN A 779 -16.93 -19.40 -10.91
CA ASN A 779 -18.02 -20.33 -10.66
C ASN A 779 -17.62 -21.81 -10.75
N GLN A 780 -16.38 -22.14 -11.16
CA GLN A 780 -15.83 -23.50 -11.10
C GLN A 780 -14.88 -23.70 -9.91
N ILE A 781 -14.28 -22.61 -9.41
CA ILE A 781 -13.50 -22.59 -8.16
C ILE A 781 -14.47 -22.69 -6.98
N TRP A 782 -15.48 -21.82 -7.00
CA TRP A 782 -16.57 -21.80 -6.05
C TRP A 782 -17.84 -22.14 -6.82
N PRO A 783 -18.07 -23.43 -7.13
CA PRO A 783 -19.32 -23.87 -7.71
C PRO A 783 -20.45 -23.37 -6.83
N GLN A 784 -21.28 -22.52 -7.43
CA GLN A 784 -22.53 -22.05 -6.86
C GLN A 784 -23.36 -23.30 -6.57
N GLN A 785 -23.23 -23.86 -5.36
CA GLN A 785 -24.17 -24.83 -4.85
C GLN A 785 -25.44 -24.05 -4.58
N PRO A 786 -26.59 -24.36 -5.21
CA PRO A 786 -27.85 -23.84 -4.76
C PRO A 786 -28.16 -24.46 -3.40
N THR A 787 -27.60 -23.88 -2.35
CA THR A 787 -28.14 -23.98 -1.00
C THR A 787 -29.07 -22.79 -0.78
N SER A 788 -29.96 -22.90 0.20
CA SER A 788 -30.86 -21.81 0.53
C SER A 788 -30.14 -20.52 0.96
N TRP A 789 -28.83 -20.52 1.26
CA TRP A 789 -28.06 -19.32 1.64
C TRP A 789 -26.53 -19.50 1.43
N THR A 790 -25.92 -18.69 0.54
CA THR A 790 -24.49 -18.31 0.33
C THR A 790 -23.46 -19.32 -0.28
N PRO A 791 -22.47 -18.86 -1.09
CA PRO A 791 -21.43 -19.69 -1.71
C PRO A 791 -20.04 -19.74 -1.02
N TYR A 792 -19.90 -19.36 0.26
CA TYR A 792 -18.66 -19.58 1.03
C TYR A 792 -18.96 -19.95 2.49
N GLU A 793 -18.28 -20.97 3.02
CA GLU A 793 -18.26 -21.22 4.47
C GLU A 793 -17.37 -20.18 5.17
N ILE A 794 -17.99 -19.11 5.68
CA ILE A 794 -17.44 -18.38 6.82
C ILE A 794 -17.60 -19.34 8.02
N PRO A 795 -16.54 -19.65 8.81
CA PRO A 795 -16.69 -20.50 9.98
C PRO A 795 -17.80 -19.93 10.87
N HIS A 796 -18.91 -20.67 10.94
CA HIS A 796 -20.09 -20.27 11.65
C HIS A 796 -19.73 -19.85 13.09
N PRO A 797 -20.10 -18.64 13.55
CA PRO A 797 -19.96 -18.31 14.97
C PRO A 797 -20.71 -19.38 15.76
N ALA A 798 -20.16 -19.83 16.89
CA ALA A 798 -20.73 -20.94 17.64
C ALA A 798 -22.25 -20.77 17.91
N THR A 799 -22.72 -19.52 17.98
CA THR A 799 -24.11 -19.12 18.15
C THR A 799 -25.08 -19.55 17.04
N SER A 800 -24.63 -19.89 15.83
CA SER A 800 -25.54 -20.30 14.74
C SER A 800 -25.79 -21.82 14.67
N LYS A 801 -25.11 -22.64 15.49
CA LYS A 801 -25.39 -24.08 15.58
C LYS A 801 -26.55 -24.32 16.55
N PRO A 802 -27.62 -25.04 16.18
CA PRO A 802 -28.74 -25.33 17.09
C PRO A 802 -28.28 -26.07 18.37
N TYR A 803 -27.19 -26.84 18.28
CA TYR A 803 -26.58 -27.50 19.43
C TYR A 803 -25.89 -26.56 20.42
N PHE A 804 -25.48 -25.35 20.03
CA PHE A 804 -24.94 -24.34 20.95
C PHE A 804 -26.01 -23.87 21.92
N TYR A 805 -27.21 -23.55 21.43
CA TYR A 805 -28.34 -23.24 22.29
C TYR A 805 -28.71 -24.42 23.18
N LEU A 806 -28.65 -25.66 22.69
CA LEU A 806 -28.83 -26.84 23.57
C LEU A 806 -27.76 -26.92 24.68
N LEU A 807 -26.49 -26.73 24.34
CA LEU A 807 -25.38 -26.77 25.31
C LEU A 807 -25.40 -25.61 26.32
N VAL A 808 -25.87 -24.43 25.93
CA VAL A 808 -25.97 -23.25 26.82
C VAL A 808 -27.26 -23.26 27.65
N THR A 809 -28.37 -23.77 27.10
CA THR A 809 -29.66 -23.84 27.81
C THR A 809 -29.74 -25.01 28.78
N LEU A 810 -29.06 -26.13 28.55
CA LEU A 810 -29.11 -27.31 29.44
C LEU A 810 -28.61 -27.00 30.87
N PRO A 811 -27.46 -26.33 31.08
CA PRO A 811 -27.02 -25.93 32.43
C PRO A 811 -28.00 -24.97 33.09
N VAL A 812 -28.57 -24.02 32.34
CA VAL A 812 -29.53 -23.02 32.85
C VAL A 812 -30.86 -23.68 33.24
N ALA A 813 -31.37 -24.60 32.41
CA ALA A 813 -32.57 -25.38 32.71
C ALA A 813 -32.35 -26.31 33.92
N ALA A 814 -31.18 -26.94 34.02
CA ALA A 814 -30.80 -27.74 35.18
C ALA A 814 -30.74 -26.88 36.46
N TRP A 815 -30.19 -25.67 36.39
CA TRP A 815 -30.14 -24.70 37.48
C TRP A 815 -31.53 -24.22 37.90
N LEU A 816 -32.40 -23.90 36.95
CA LEU A 816 -33.79 -23.47 37.24
C LEU A 816 -34.61 -24.62 37.83
N ALA A 817 -34.41 -25.85 37.36
CA ALA A 817 -35.06 -27.03 37.92
C ALA A 817 -34.58 -27.32 39.34
N THR A 818 -33.26 -27.31 39.60
CA THR A 818 -32.72 -27.49 40.96
C THR A 818 -33.13 -26.34 41.88
N GLY A 819 -33.06 -25.09 41.42
CA GLY A 819 -33.53 -23.92 42.16
C GLY A 819 -35.02 -23.98 42.49
N GLY A 820 -35.85 -24.38 41.53
CA GLY A 820 -37.30 -24.59 41.71
C GLY A 820 -37.61 -25.72 42.70
N VAL A 821 -36.89 -26.85 42.63
CA VAL A 821 -37.03 -27.96 43.57
C VAL A 821 -36.60 -27.56 44.98
N LEU A 822 -35.49 -26.83 45.12
CA LEU A 822 -35.01 -26.32 46.41
C LEU A 822 -36.00 -25.30 47.00
N TRP A 823 -36.52 -24.39 46.18
CA TRP A 823 -37.55 -23.43 46.59
C TRP A 823 -38.85 -24.11 47.01
N TRP A 824 -39.32 -25.11 46.25
CA TRP A 824 -40.51 -25.89 46.59
C TRP A 824 -40.32 -26.69 47.88
N ARG A 825 -39.16 -27.33 48.07
CA ARG A 825 -38.81 -28.01 49.33
C ARG A 825 -38.77 -27.05 50.51
N ARG A 826 -38.21 -25.84 50.33
CA ARG A 826 -38.18 -24.80 51.36
C ARG A 826 -39.59 -24.30 51.71
N ARG A 827 -40.49 -24.21 50.73
CA ARG A 827 -41.90 -23.84 50.94
C ARG A 827 -42.70 -24.93 51.66
N LYS A 828 -42.43 -26.21 51.38
CA LYS A 828 -43.04 -27.34 52.08
C LYS A 828 -42.53 -27.50 53.51
N ALA A 829 -41.25 -27.20 53.77
CA ALA A 829 -40.68 -27.20 55.11
C ALA A 829 -41.18 -26.02 55.98
N GLY A 830 -41.61 -24.91 55.35
CA GLY A 830 -42.18 -23.76 56.06
C GLY A 830 -43.68 -23.84 56.38
N ASN A 831 -44.40 -24.83 55.84
CA ASN A 831 -45.83 -25.07 56.11
C ASN A 831 -46.07 -26.31 57.00
N GLY A 832 -45.03 -26.75 57.71
CA GLY A 832 -45.07 -27.85 58.68
C GLY A 832 -44.57 -27.44 60.07
N GLY A 833 -44.89 -26.21 60.49
CA GLY A 833 -44.60 -25.66 61.82
C GLY A 833 -45.70 -24.69 62.22
#